data_AF-A0A815RCC2-F1
#
_entry.id   AF-A0A815RCC2-F1
#
_cell.length_a   1.000
_cell.length_b   1.000
_cell.length_c   1.000
_cell.angle_alpha   90.00
_cell.angle_beta   90.00
_cell.angle_gamma   90.00
#
_symmetry.space_group_name_H-M   'P 1'
#
loop_
_entity.id
_entity.type
_entity.pdbx_description
1 polymer ?
#
loop_
_entity_poly.entity_id
_entity_poly.type
_entity_poly.pdbx_seq_one_letter_code
_entity_poly.pdbx_strand_id
1 'polypeptide(L)'
;MEYDNEKQNISNENLLNKNYRNNFFEKSINEIKYTKLNIGKSLFIRIIFCLLLLLLILFRGHIICLFGFLNCYLTWPFTSPVHIKLDLLNLSNKFGDQHEYIPRRMHHILLGPLSVSPPSSWISARNSCIELHSNFEKHYYWTDLNSKEFLEKNYPWFLKTWNSYKTNVQKADSLRYFLLYHYGGIFLDMDLYCLQKLDGLFYYLDNKISSDEHIFLAVKAFPVGISNGFMISTRKHPLLQRVIQNLELYNRNFILPHATIVISAGPMCISIQIQLNRSLWNSILVLDGKENMIGGKTNTPLFRHLGSGSWHKADDMFFKNIPMNIQRQNQTFSISVIVFIIFIFIFFIGRNKNFIKKNSMKIIGIIKNLSRNIKYYRDKKDEEDSIDLIDSLNDNDNNNNKEKCRIINRLIRRISYSFIIRSILLIPLFIYLLLILTPIKNIRSFIPEEIKKTNNFLILVAHPDDECLFFSPTILSLISNDKKGHIVVISTGNSNGLGPIREKELKESCQRLDIDLSRCISLNLTNLQDNQHRWWPKENISELIEIYIKQYNIDLLITFDRGGISGHINHKSIAIGVEYYIEKTFKTPLIYQISTVPLLFEFSSIIDLFRTIIKFLPRLFRSFFSTIFPFLFSPPNDKHALFVISPFGYLKGLKAFHAHRSQMLWYRHIYTTFSRHMFINDLTKVSHYL
;
A
#
# COMPACT_ATOMS: atom_id res chain seq x y z
N MET A 1 22.37 10.53 -87.73
CA MET A 1 22.52 11.22 -86.42
C MET A 1 21.31 11.02 -85.50
N GLU A 2 20.23 10.35 -85.92
CA GLU A 2 19.13 9.93 -85.01
C GLU A 2 19.42 8.63 -84.23
N TYR A 3 20.37 7.81 -84.69
CA TYR A 3 20.66 6.51 -84.06
C TYR A 3 21.51 6.57 -82.78
N ASP A 4 22.20 7.69 -82.52
CA ASP A 4 23.05 7.85 -81.32
C ASP A 4 22.26 8.41 -80.12
N ASN A 5 21.16 9.13 -80.37
CA ASN A 5 20.31 9.69 -79.31
C ASN A 5 19.43 8.61 -78.63
N GLU A 6 19.00 7.58 -79.34
CA GLU A 6 18.20 6.48 -78.76
C GLU A 6 19.01 5.59 -77.82
N LYS A 7 20.27 5.27 -78.17
CA LYS A 7 21.15 4.45 -77.29
C LYS A 7 21.54 5.18 -76.01
N GLN A 8 21.70 6.50 -76.04
CA GLN A 8 21.95 7.30 -74.84
C GLN A 8 20.73 7.35 -73.92
N ASN A 9 19.53 7.44 -74.48
CA ASN A 9 18.28 7.43 -73.70
C ASN A 9 18.00 6.07 -73.05
N ILE A 10 18.20 4.96 -73.76
CA ILE A 10 17.97 3.59 -73.23
C ILE A 10 19.01 3.22 -72.15
N SER A 11 20.26 3.68 -72.30
CA SER A 11 21.30 3.54 -71.28
C SER A 11 20.96 4.32 -70.01
N ASN A 12 20.52 5.57 -70.15
CA ASN A 12 20.15 6.43 -69.03
C ASN A 12 18.89 5.95 -68.31
N GLU A 13 17.87 5.45 -69.01
CA GLU A 13 16.67 4.87 -68.40
C GLU A 13 16.97 3.58 -67.62
N ASN A 14 17.84 2.70 -68.15
CA ASN A 14 18.26 1.50 -67.44
C ASN A 14 19.13 1.81 -66.22
N LEU A 15 19.98 2.85 -66.28
CA LEU A 15 20.72 3.34 -65.11
C LEU A 15 19.79 3.95 -64.06
N LEU A 16 18.80 4.74 -64.47
CA LEU A 16 17.79 5.34 -63.61
C LEU A 16 16.93 4.28 -62.92
N ASN A 17 16.47 3.25 -63.63
CA ASN A 17 15.68 2.16 -63.07
C ASN A 17 16.48 1.26 -62.13
N LYS A 18 17.77 1.01 -62.43
CA LYS A 18 18.66 0.24 -61.56
C LYS A 18 19.01 1.02 -60.28
N ASN A 19 19.23 2.34 -60.40
CA ASN A 19 19.42 3.22 -59.24
C ASN A 19 18.14 3.38 -58.42
N TYR A 20 16.95 3.37 -59.03
CA TYR A 20 15.68 3.40 -58.30
C TYR A 20 15.43 2.09 -57.55
N ARG A 21 15.66 0.92 -58.18
CA ARG A 21 15.53 -0.39 -57.53
C ARG A 21 16.54 -0.57 -56.39
N ASN A 22 17.80 -0.17 -56.58
CA ASN A 22 18.83 -0.22 -55.54
C ASN A 22 18.52 0.74 -54.38
N ASN A 23 18.11 1.98 -54.66
CA ASN A 23 17.69 2.93 -53.62
C ASN A 23 16.45 2.43 -52.86
N PHE A 24 15.50 1.77 -53.53
CA PHE A 24 14.31 1.23 -52.88
C PHE A 24 14.63 0.01 -52.00
N PHE A 25 15.54 -0.87 -52.46
CA PHE A 25 16.04 -2.01 -51.68
C PHE A 25 16.88 -1.57 -50.48
N GLU A 26 17.80 -0.61 -50.65
CA GLU A 26 18.55 -0.03 -49.54
C GLU A 26 17.65 0.68 -48.54
N LYS A 27 16.63 1.41 -49.01
CA LYS A 27 15.67 2.10 -48.15
C LYS A 27 14.80 1.11 -47.37
N SER A 28 14.40 0.00 -47.97
CA SER A 28 13.65 -1.06 -47.28
C SER A 28 14.50 -1.92 -46.34
N ILE A 29 15.76 -2.22 -46.68
CA ILE A 29 16.74 -2.83 -45.75
C ILE A 29 17.05 -1.88 -44.59
N ASN A 30 17.20 -0.58 -44.85
CA ASN A 30 17.37 0.43 -43.83
C ASN A 30 16.12 0.56 -42.96
N GLU A 31 14.91 0.47 -43.50
CA GLU A 31 13.66 0.44 -42.72
C GLU A 31 13.53 -0.84 -41.88
N ILE A 32 13.98 -2.00 -42.37
CA ILE A 32 14.03 -3.26 -41.61
C ILE A 32 15.09 -3.18 -40.50
N LYS A 33 16.27 -2.62 -40.77
CA LYS A 33 17.29 -2.31 -39.74
C LYS A 33 16.75 -1.30 -38.73
N TYR A 34 16.05 -0.27 -39.16
CA TYR A 34 15.46 0.76 -38.31
C TYR A 34 14.34 0.18 -37.42
N THR A 35 13.53 -0.74 -37.93
CA THR A 35 12.51 -1.45 -37.15
C THR A 35 13.13 -2.46 -36.19
N LYS A 36 14.16 -3.23 -36.57
CA LYS A 36 14.94 -4.06 -35.63
C LYS A 36 15.61 -3.23 -34.53
N LEU A 37 16.24 -2.10 -34.87
CA LEU A 37 16.80 -1.15 -33.90
C LEU A 37 15.72 -0.58 -32.98
N ASN A 38 14.52 -0.30 -33.48
CA ASN A 38 13.42 0.23 -32.68
C ASN A 38 12.74 -0.85 -31.81
N ILE A 39 12.74 -2.12 -32.22
CA ILE A 39 12.35 -3.26 -31.38
C ILE A 39 13.37 -3.44 -30.25
N GLY A 40 14.66 -3.36 -30.55
CA GLY A 40 15.75 -3.35 -29.56
C GLY A 40 15.62 -2.18 -28.57
N LYS A 41 15.34 -0.97 -29.06
CA LYS A 41 15.07 0.21 -28.22
C LYS A 41 13.79 0.06 -27.39
N SER A 42 12.72 -0.53 -27.93
CA SER A 42 11.48 -0.80 -27.17
C SER A 42 11.69 -1.85 -26.09
N LEU A 43 12.44 -2.91 -26.38
CA LEU A 43 12.82 -3.93 -25.39
C LEU A 43 13.72 -3.32 -24.30
N PHE A 44 14.69 -2.51 -24.69
CA PHE A 44 15.57 -1.78 -23.77
C PHE A 44 14.79 -0.83 -22.86
N ILE A 45 13.84 -0.06 -23.40
CA ILE A 45 12.96 0.81 -22.61
C ILE A 45 12.09 -0.01 -21.63
N ARG A 46 11.60 -1.19 -22.05
CA ARG A 46 10.82 -2.09 -21.16
C ARG A 46 11.68 -2.69 -20.07
N ILE A 47 12.91 -3.09 -20.38
CA ILE A 47 13.87 -3.59 -19.38
C ILE A 47 14.17 -2.47 -18.38
N ILE A 48 14.45 -1.26 -18.84
CA ILE A 48 14.64 -0.09 -17.97
C ILE A 48 13.40 0.16 -17.12
N PHE A 49 12.20 0.10 -17.69
CA PHE A 49 10.96 0.28 -16.94
C PHE A 49 10.75 -0.81 -15.88
N CYS A 50 11.00 -2.08 -16.22
CA CYS A 50 10.95 -3.20 -15.27
C CYS A 50 12.01 -3.07 -14.17
N LEU A 51 13.23 -2.62 -14.52
CA LEU A 51 14.30 -2.34 -13.55
C LEU A 51 13.92 -1.17 -12.63
N LEU A 52 13.37 -0.08 -13.17
CA LEU A 52 12.87 1.05 -12.37
C LEU A 52 11.74 0.61 -11.45
N LEU A 53 10.81 -0.23 -11.91
CA LEU A 53 9.75 -0.80 -11.09
C LEU A 53 10.29 -1.73 -10.00
N LEU A 54 11.26 -2.58 -10.33
CA LEU A 54 11.93 -3.44 -9.37
C LEU A 54 12.65 -2.60 -8.31
N LEU A 55 13.32 -1.52 -8.70
CA LEU A 55 13.93 -0.56 -7.78
C LEU A 55 12.88 0.12 -6.89
N LEU A 56 11.74 0.56 -7.43
CA LEU A 56 10.65 1.13 -6.63
C LEU A 56 10.10 0.13 -5.60
N ILE A 57 10.00 -1.15 -5.96
CA ILE A 57 9.55 -2.22 -5.05
C ILE A 57 10.61 -2.52 -3.99
N LEU A 58 11.88 -2.67 -4.38
CA LEU A 58 12.97 -2.97 -3.46
C LEU A 58 13.19 -1.83 -2.46
N PHE A 59 13.09 -0.57 -2.91
CA PHE A 59 13.35 0.62 -2.11
C PHE A 59 12.09 1.30 -1.56
N ARG A 60 10.91 0.68 -1.67
CA ARG A 60 9.64 1.26 -1.20
C ARG A 60 9.66 1.72 0.26
N GLY A 61 10.33 0.97 1.14
CA GLY A 61 10.46 1.34 2.55
C GLY A 61 11.28 2.61 2.72
N HIS A 62 12.39 2.73 2.00
CA HIS A 62 13.21 3.94 1.94
C HIS A 62 12.41 5.12 1.36
N ILE A 63 11.63 4.90 0.30
CA ILE A 63 10.79 5.93 -0.31
C ILE A 63 9.76 6.46 0.69
N ILE A 64 9.07 5.59 1.44
CA ILE A 64 8.09 6.00 2.46
C ILE A 64 8.79 6.83 3.56
N CYS A 65 9.95 6.39 4.03
CA CYS A 65 10.71 7.10 5.06
C CYS A 65 11.19 8.48 4.57
N LEU A 66 11.72 8.55 3.34
CA LEU A 66 12.17 9.80 2.72
C LEU A 66 11.02 10.75 2.41
N PHE A 67 9.87 10.22 2.00
CA PHE A 67 8.66 11.02 1.80
C PHE A 67 8.18 11.61 3.14
N GLY A 68 8.12 10.81 4.20
CA GLY A 68 7.79 11.30 5.54
C GLY A 68 8.78 12.37 6.01
N PHE A 69 10.08 12.14 5.78
CA PHE A 69 11.15 13.09 6.06
C PHE A 69 10.89 14.43 5.36
N LEU A 70 10.73 14.40 4.04
CA LEU A 70 10.51 15.58 3.22
C LEU A 70 9.21 16.29 3.59
N ASN A 71 8.12 15.54 3.81
CA ASN A 71 6.83 16.09 4.20
C ASN A 71 6.92 16.84 5.54
N CYS A 72 7.58 16.26 6.54
CA CYS A 72 7.80 16.91 7.81
C CYS A 72 8.64 18.19 7.64
N TYR A 73 9.71 18.15 6.85
CA TYR A 73 10.53 19.33 6.55
C TYR A 73 9.73 20.47 5.88
N LEU A 74 8.85 20.12 4.95
CA LEU A 74 8.05 21.10 4.21
C LEU A 74 6.88 21.65 5.03
N THR A 75 6.29 20.86 5.94
CA THR A 75 5.00 21.21 6.57
C THR A 75 5.09 21.61 8.03
N TRP A 76 6.09 21.14 8.78
CA TRP A 76 6.28 21.49 10.20
C TRP A 76 6.31 22.99 10.49
N PRO A 77 6.95 23.83 9.65
CA PRO A 77 7.03 25.28 9.90
C PRO A 77 5.68 25.99 9.76
N PHE A 78 4.74 25.41 9.01
CA PHE A 78 3.41 25.97 8.76
C PHE A 78 2.33 25.33 9.63
N THR A 79 2.50 24.05 9.95
CA THR A 79 1.52 23.24 10.66
C THR A 79 2.27 22.27 11.58
N SER A 80 2.20 22.50 12.89
CA SER A 80 2.79 21.64 13.93
C SER A 80 1.93 21.68 15.20
N PRO A 81 2.16 20.77 16.18
CA PRO A 81 1.43 20.77 17.45
C PRO A 81 1.61 22.05 18.26
N VAL A 82 0.93 22.15 19.41
CA VAL A 82 0.94 23.34 20.24
C VAL A 82 2.36 23.65 20.74
N HIS A 83 2.89 24.80 20.32
CA HIS A 83 4.15 25.35 20.84
C HIS A 83 3.86 26.15 22.10
N ILE A 84 4.52 25.79 23.20
CA ILE A 84 4.42 26.51 24.46
C ILE A 84 5.71 27.27 24.72
N LYS A 85 5.57 28.53 25.11
CA LYS A 85 6.67 29.32 25.68
C LYS A 85 6.39 29.45 27.17
N LEU A 86 7.25 28.83 27.96
CA LEU A 86 7.15 28.85 29.41
C LEU A 86 8.33 29.61 29.98
N ASP A 87 8.06 30.46 30.97
CA ASP A 87 9.11 31.01 31.82
C ASP A 87 9.48 29.96 32.88
N LEU A 88 10.39 29.08 32.47
CA LEU A 88 10.78 27.90 33.25
C LEU A 88 11.48 28.25 34.56
N LEU A 89 12.06 29.46 34.67
CA LEU A 89 12.72 29.91 35.89
C LEU A 89 11.70 30.22 36.99
N ASN A 90 10.57 30.84 36.62
CA ASN A 90 9.51 31.21 37.56
C ASN A 90 8.53 30.07 37.91
N LEU A 91 8.52 28.99 37.13
CA LEU A 91 7.67 27.82 37.40
C LEU A 91 8.15 27.01 38.61
N SER A 92 9.44 27.06 38.94
CA SER A 92 10.07 26.31 40.04
C SER A 92 9.50 26.63 41.44
N ASN A 93 8.75 27.74 41.57
CA ASN A 93 8.21 28.23 42.84
C ASN A 93 6.72 27.89 43.07
N LYS A 94 6.06 27.19 42.14
CA LYS A 94 4.64 26.81 42.28
C LYS A 94 4.52 25.38 42.80
N PHE A 95 4.02 25.23 44.02
CA PHE A 95 3.75 23.94 44.67
C PHE A 95 2.29 23.89 45.15
N GLY A 96 1.66 22.74 45.02
CA GLY A 96 0.31 22.47 45.54
C GLY A 96 0.00 20.98 45.55
N ASP A 97 -0.86 20.55 46.47
CA ASP A 97 -1.36 19.17 46.57
C ASP A 97 -2.31 18.88 45.42
N GLN A 98 -1.86 18.09 44.43
CA GLN A 98 -2.66 17.75 43.26
C GLN A 98 -2.38 16.35 42.72
N HIS A 99 -3.32 15.86 41.89
CA HIS A 99 -3.27 14.57 41.24
C HIS A 99 -2.04 14.42 40.31
N GLU A 100 -1.25 13.36 40.54
CA GLU A 100 -0.10 13.01 39.71
C GLU A 100 -0.53 12.17 38.49
N TYR A 101 -0.96 12.82 37.41
CA TYR A 101 -1.30 12.12 36.17
C TYR A 101 -0.06 11.62 35.43
N ILE A 102 1.05 12.36 35.50
CA ILE A 102 2.33 11.95 34.94
C ILE A 102 3.18 11.28 36.03
N PRO A 103 3.54 9.99 35.90
CA PRO A 103 4.35 9.29 36.90
C PRO A 103 5.70 9.98 37.16
N ARG A 104 6.07 10.19 38.42
CA ARG A 104 7.37 10.74 38.83
C ARG A 104 8.47 9.70 38.70
N ARG A 105 8.76 9.27 37.47
CA ARG A 105 9.72 8.22 37.13
C ARG A 105 10.69 8.74 36.09
N MET A 106 11.98 8.57 36.36
CA MET A 106 13.05 9.08 35.50
C MET A 106 13.79 7.93 34.82
N HIS A 107 13.97 8.02 33.51
CA HIS A 107 14.57 6.98 32.69
C HIS A 107 15.85 7.49 32.04
N HIS A 108 16.96 6.79 32.30
CA HIS A 108 18.24 6.97 31.61
C HIS A 108 18.66 5.64 30.97
N ILE A 109 19.18 5.71 29.75
CA ILE A 109 19.62 4.53 28.98
C ILE A 109 21.13 4.63 28.70
N LEU A 110 21.88 3.59 29.04
CA LEU A 110 23.25 3.39 28.59
C LEU A 110 23.41 1.97 28.04
N LEU A 111 23.52 1.84 26.72
CA LEU A 111 23.72 0.57 26.03
C LEU A 111 25.14 0.47 25.46
N GLY A 112 25.79 -0.65 25.68
CA GLY A 112 27.18 -0.90 25.32
C GLY A 112 27.85 -1.89 26.27
N PRO A 113 29.01 -2.43 25.87
CA PRO A 113 29.74 -3.37 26.70
C PRO A 113 30.04 -2.74 28.06
N LEU A 114 29.61 -3.40 29.14
CA LEU A 114 29.84 -2.96 30.53
C LEU A 114 31.34 -2.80 30.88
N SER A 115 32.23 -3.37 30.07
CA SER A 115 33.69 -3.24 30.19
C SER A 115 34.22 -1.86 29.82
N VAL A 116 33.42 -1.00 29.16
CA VAL A 116 33.77 0.38 28.85
C VAL A 116 33.01 1.29 29.80
N SER A 117 33.72 1.89 30.76
CA SER A 117 33.11 2.87 31.66
C SER A 117 32.53 4.03 30.84
N PRO A 118 31.28 4.47 31.11
CA PRO A 118 30.76 5.68 30.49
C PRO A 118 31.64 6.88 30.84
N PRO A 119 31.65 7.94 30.01
CA PRO A 119 32.34 9.18 30.34
C PRO A 119 31.91 9.68 31.73
N SER A 120 32.87 10.06 32.58
CA SER A 120 32.59 10.56 33.93
C SER A 120 31.64 11.75 33.91
N SER A 121 31.74 12.60 32.88
CA SER A 121 30.86 13.73 32.65
C SER A 121 29.38 13.34 32.48
N TRP A 122 29.08 12.19 31.85
CA TRP A 122 27.72 11.67 31.73
C TRP A 122 27.18 11.16 33.05
N ILE A 123 28.03 10.49 33.85
CA ILE A 123 27.65 10.05 35.19
C ILE A 123 27.34 11.27 36.06
N SER A 124 28.20 12.30 36.03
CA SER A 124 27.96 13.56 36.76
C SER A 124 26.68 14.27 36.31
N ALA A 125 26.40 14.29 35.00
CA ALA A 125 25.16 14.87 34.45
C ALA A 125 23.91 14.12 34.92
N ARG A 126 23.91 12.78 34.83
CA ARG A 126 22.83 11.94 35.35
C ARG A 126 22.63 12.16 36.86
N ASN A 127 23.72 12.20 37.63
CA ASN A 127 23.65 12.34 39.07
C ASN A 127 23.08 13.69 39.48
N SER A 128 23.42 14.79 38.80
CA SER A 128 22.81 16.10 39.10
C SER A 128 21.29 16.09 38.91
N CYS A 129 20.79 15.34 37.92
CA CYS A 129 19.36 15.14 37.75
C CYS A 129 18.73 14.28 38.85
N ILE A 130 19.40 13.24 39.33
CA ILE A 130 18.89 12.38 40.42
C ILE A 130 18.88 13.12 41.74
N GLU A 131 19.95 13.85 42.06
CA GLU A 131 20.08 14.61 43.31
C GLU A 131 18.98 15.68 43.42
N LEU A 132 18.73 16.43 42.33
CA LEU A 132 17.67 17.45 42.29
C LEU A 132 16.25 16.86 42.40
N HIS A 133 16.06 15.60 42.00
CA HIS A 133 14.76 14.93 41.91
C HIS A 133 14.69 13.67 42.76
N SER A 134 15.36 13.67 43.91
CA SER A 134 15.41 12.52 44.83
C SER A 134 14.03 12.11 45.40
N ASN A 135 13.04 13.00 45.27
CA ASN A 135 11.64 12.76 45.59
C ASN A 135 10.87 11.92 44.55
N PHE A 136 11.45 11.62 43.39
CA PHE A 136 10.78 10.83 42.37
C PHE A 136 10.63 9.37 42.82
N GLU A 137 9.51 8.73 42.49
CA GLU A 137 9.19 7.34 42.86
C GLU A 137 10.30 6.38 42.45
N LYS A 138 10.89 6.59 41.25
CA LYS A 138 11.92 5.69 40.72
C LYS A 138 12.84 6.36 39.70
N HIS A 139 14.13 6.08 39.85
CA HIS A 139 15.16 6.40 38.84
C HIS A 139 15.65 5.11 38.18
N TYR A 140 15.22 4.86 36.96
CA TYR A 140 15.64 3.70 36.19
C TYR A 140 16.96 3.95 35.47
N TYR A 141 17.81 2.93 35.48
CA TYR A 141 19.03 2.86 34.68
C TYR A 141 18.98 1.62 33.80
N TRP A 142 18.86 1.84 32.49
CA TRP A 142 18.65 0.79 31.51
C TRP A 142 19.97 0.41 30.84
N THR A 143 20.35 -0.86 30.95
CA THR A 143 21.54 -1.50 30.39
C THR A 143 21.13 -2.55 29.35
N ASP A 144 22.07 -3.13 28.61
CA ASP A 144 21.77 -4.16 27.61
C ASP A 144 20.95 -5.33 28.19
N LEU A 145 21.29 -5.78 29.40
CA LEU A 145 20.64 -6.92 30.05
C LEU A 145 19.18 -6.62 30.40
N ASN A 146 18.94 -5.61 31.24
CA ASN A 146 17.60 -5.32 31.73
C ASN A 146 16.68 -4.74 30.63
N SER A 147 17.25 -4.11 29.60
CA SER A 147 16.51 -3.64 28.43
C SER A 147 16.00 -4.81 27.59
N LYS A 148 16.86 -5.81 27.37
CA LYS A 148 16.50 -7.02 26.63
C LYS A 148 15.43 -7.82 27.39
N GLU A 149 15.62 -8.05 28.69
CA GLU A 149 14.63 -8.73 29.54
C GLU A 149 13.27 -8.00 29.55
N PHE A 150 13.29 -6.67 29.63
CA PHE A 150 12.07 -5.87 29.57
C PHE A 150 11.34 -6.02 28.24
N LEU A 151 12.06 -5.97 27.11
CA LEU A 151 11.47 -6.17 25.78
C LEU A 151 10.99 -7.61 25.59
N GLU A 152 11.74 -8.61 26.07
CA GLU A 152 11.34 -10.03 26.01
C GLU A 152 10.03 -10.29 26.77
N LYS A 153 9.92 -9.73 27.97
CA LYS A 153 8.75 -9.91 28.81
C LYS A 153 7.51 -9.17 28.30
N ASN A 154 7.66 -7.93 27.81
CA ASN A 154 6.52 -7.04 27.55
C ASN A 154 6.23 -6.83 26.05
N TYR A 155 7.24 -6.96 25.18
CA TYR A 155 7.16 -6.66 23.75
C TYR A 155 7.94 -7.68 22.89
N PRO A 156 7.72 -9.00 23.05
CA PRO A 156 8.54 -10.04 22.42
C PRO A 156 8.58 -9.93 20.89
N TRP A 157 7.50 -9.43 20.28
CA TRP A 157 7.39 -9.20 18.84
C TRP A 157 8.44 -8.21 18.29
N PHE A 158 8.98 -7.31 19.13
CA PHE A 158 9.92 -6.28 18.70
C PHE A 158 11.39 -6.71 18.76
N LEU A 159 11.71 -7.81 19.44
CA LEU A 159 13.10 -8.25 19.65
C LEU A 159 13.88 -8.46 18.35
N LYS A 160 13.21 -9.01 17.33
CA LYS A 160 13.81 -9.19 16.01
C LYS A 160 14.27 -7.86 15.42
N THR A 161 13.45 -6.83 15.51
CA THR A 161 13.78 -5.48 15.03
C THR A 161 14.87 -4.86 15.90
N TRP A 162 14.75 -4.95 17.23
CA TRP A 162 15.73 -4.44 18.18
C TRP A 162 17.14 -4.99 17.93
N ASN A 163 17.26 -6.30 17.75
CA ASN A 163 18.52 -6.98 17.47
C ASN A 163 19.10 -6.64 16.09
N SER A 164 18.25 -6.21 15.15
CA SER A 164 18.67 -5.83 13.79
C SER A 164 19.20 -4.39 13.67
N TYR A 165 19.08 -3.56 14.71
CA TYR A 165 19.66 -2.23 14.72
C TYR A 165 21.19 -2.27 14.66
N LYS A 166 21.79 -1.43 13.81
CA LYS A 166 23.24 -1.42 13.58
C LYS A 166 24.03 -0.77 14.71
N THR A 167 23.43 0.19 15.41
CA THR A 167 24.10 0.95 16.46
C THR A 167 23.33 0.91 17.78
N ASN A 168 24.05 1.05 18.88
CA ASN A 168 23.43 1.17 20.21
C ASN A 168 22.61 2.45 20.36
N VAL A 169 22.91 3.50 19.58
CA VAL A 169 22.10 4.72 19.55
C VAL A 169 20.70 4.42 19.02
N GLN A 170 20.56 3.67 17.92
CA GLN A 170 19.23 3.28 17.39
C GLN A 170 18.45 2.42 18.38
N LYS A 171 19.15 1.55 19.12
CA LYS A 171 18.56 0.78 20.22
C LYS A 171 18.07 1.73 21.32
N ALA A 172 18.93 2.59 21.88
CA ALA A 172 18.52 3.54 22.91
C ALA A 172 17.38 4.48 22.47
N ASP A 173 17.40 4.93 21.21
CA ASP A 173 16.35 5.72 20.56
C ASP A 173 15.02 5.00 20.46
N SER A 174 15.01 3.69 20.17
CA SER A 174 13.77 2.94 20.13
C SER A 174 13.24 2.62 21.53
N LEU A 175 14.12 2.30 22.50
CA LEU A 175 13.71 1.88 23.84
C LEU A 175 13.09 3.01 24.65
N ARG A 176 13.58 4.25 24.53
CA ARG A 176 12.97 5.41 25.22
C ARG A 176 11.48 5.53 24.95
N TYR A 177 11.00 5.18 23.74
CA TYR A 177 9.57 5.18 23.42
C TYR A 177 8.81 4.07 24.17
N PHE A 178 9.36 2.86 24.21
CA PHE A 178 8.76 1.75 24.97
C PHE A 178 8.70 2.05 26.47
N LEU A 179 9.76 2.64 27.02
CA LEU A 179 9.82 2.99 28.43
C LEU A 179 8.77 4.03 28.80
N LEU A 180 8.68 5.12 28.04
CA LEU A 180 7.66 6.14 28.27
C LEU A 180 6.24 5.62 28.03
N TYR A 181 6.03 4.77 27.01
CA TYR A 181 4.72 4.16 26.78
C TYR A 181 4.32 3.24 27.94
N HIS A 182 5.26 2.43 28.44
CA HIS A 182 4.99 1.43 29.46
C HIS A 182 4.89 2.01 30.86
N TYR A 183 5.81 2.91 31.23
CA TYR A 183 5.93 3.45 32.59
C TYR A 183 5.43 4.88 32.74
N GLY A 184 5.32 5.65 31.66
CA GLY A 184 5.14 7.10 31.72
C GLY A 184 6.39 7.82 32.25
N GLY A 185 6.23 9.08 32.65
CA GLY A 185 7.27 9.86 33.32
C GLY A 185 8.18 10.61 32.36
N ILE A 186 9.47 10.70 32.71
CA ILE A 186 10.47 11.50 32.01
C ILE A 186 11.63 10.65 31.51
N PHE A 187 12.02 10.89 30.26
CA PHE A 187 13.25 10.38 29.67
C PHE A 187 14.25 11.52 29.48
N LEU A 188 15.51 11.26 29.84
CA LEU A 188 16.65 12.17 29.68
C LEU A 188 17.84 11.40 29.09
N ASP A 189 18.48 11.98 28.08
CA ASP A 189 19.79 11.51 27.62
C ASP A 189 20.85 11.65 28.72
N MET A 190 21.85 10.77 28.71
CA MET A 190 22.90 10.69 29.75
C MET A 190 23.79 11.94 29.83
N ASP A 191 23.76 12.82 28.84
CA ASP A 191 24.58 14.02 28.76
C ASP A 191 23.83 15.33 29.06
N LEU A 192 22.61 15.21 29.59
CA LEU A 192 21.82 16.32 30.14
C LEU A 192 22.12 16.51 31.63
N TYR A 193 22.84 17.58 31.97
CA TYR A 193 23.06 17.99 33.35
C TYR A 193 21.92 18.88 33.82
N CYS A 194 21.15 18.48 34.83
CA CYS A 194 20.04 19.27 35.36
C CYS A 194 20.53 20.50 36.14
N LEU A 195 19.97 21.68 35.82
CA LEU A 195 20.30 22.95 36.48
C LEU A 195 19.25 23.37 37.51
N GLN A 196 18.02 22.87 37.40
CA GLN A 196 16.92 23.18 38.30
C GLN A 196 15.94 22.01 38.44
N LYS A 197 15.07 22.10 39.44
CA LYS A 197 13.98 21.17 39.68
C LYS A 197 12.90 21.27 38.59
N LEU A 198 12.34 20.12 38.21
CA LEU A 198 11.30 19.99 37.19
C LEU A 198 9.89 19.96 37.78
N ASP A 199 9.74 19.97 39.11
CA ASP A 199 8.46 19.89 39.82
C ASP A 199 7.44 20.90 39.30
N GLY A 200 7.86 22.15 39.07
CA GLY A 200 6.99 23.19 38.49
C GLY A 200 6.51 22.89 37.06
N LEU A 201 7.36 22.23 36.25
CA LEU A 201 6.98 21.78 34.91
C LEU A 201 5.98 20.61 34.98
N PHE A 202 6.22 19.65 35.86
CA PHE A 202 5.27 18.55 36.09
C PHE A 202 3.93 19.07 36.61
N TYR A 203 3.94 20.00 37.57
CA TYR A 203 2.74 20.66 38.09
C TYR A 203 1.97 21.39 36.97
N TYR A 204 2.66 22.12 36.09
CA TYR A 204 2.03 22.76 34.93
C TYR A 204 1.37 21.74 33.99
N LEU A 205 2.03 20.60 33.74
CA LEU A 205 1.52 19.57 32.85
C LEU A 205 0.34 18.81 33.45
N ASP A 206 0.40 18.43 34.72
CA ASP A 206 -0.69 17.74 35.41
C ASP A 206 -1.97 18.62 35.46
N ASN A 207 -1.83 19.94 35.61
CA ASN A 207 -2.94 20.89 35.56
C ASN A 207 -3.57 21.07 34.16
N LYS A 208 -2.93 20.55 33.10
CA LYS A 208 -3.48 20.58 31.73
C LYS A 208 -4.24 19.32 31.36
N ILE A 209 -4.28 18.32 32.23
CA ILE A 209 -4.78 16.99 31.93
C ILE A 209 -6.03 16.70 32.75
N SER A 210 -7.09 16.21 32.09
CA SER A 210 -8.22 15.57 32.75
C SER A 210 -7.98 14.05 32.88
N SER A 211 -8.72 13.35 33.75
CA SER A 211 -8.46 11.93 34.08
C SER A 211 -8.39 10.95 32.90
N ASP A 212 -9.07 11.24 31.79
CA ASP A 212 -9.10 10.40 30.58
C ASP A 212 -8.22 10.94 29.44
N GLU A 213 -7.45 11.99 29.69
CA GLU A 213 -6.60 12.65 28.70
C GLU A 213 -5.14 12.22 28.78
N HIS A 214 -4.42 12.44 27.70
CA HIS A 214 -3.02 12.10 27.58
C HIS A 214 -2.20 13.35 27.29
N ILE A 215 -0.96 13.39 27.79
CA ILE A 215 0.00 14.43 27.41
C ILE A 215 1.35 13.84 27.03
N PHE A 216 1.98 14.50 26.06
CA PHE A 216 3.36 14.28 25.67
C PHE A 216 4.03 15.65 25.49
N LEU A 217 5.18 15.84 26.12
CA LEU A 217 5.99 17.04 25.98
C LEU A 217 7.40 16.67 25.48
N ALA A 218 7.90 17.44 24.52
CA ALA A 218 9.29 17.41 24.08
C ALA A 218 9.76 18.82 23.70
N VAL A 219 11.07 19.01 23.59
CA VAL A 219 11.65 20.29 23.14
C VAL A 219 11.75 20.36 21.63
N LYS A 220 11.64 21.57 21.09
CA LYS A 220 11.83 21.84 19.66
C LYS A 220 13.24 21.43 19.20
N ALA A 221 13.33 20.80 18.02
CA ALA A 221 14.60 20.50 17.36
C ALA A 221 14.88 21.45 16.19
N PHE A 222 16.16 21.54 15.81
CA PHE A 222 16.62 22.28 14.63
C PHE A 222 17.09 21.27 13.56
N PRO A 223 16.76 21.49 12.26
CA PRO A 223 15.92 22.56 11.71
C PRO A 223 14.42 22.32 11.82
N VAL A 224 13.98 21.08 12.06
CA VAL A 224 12.57 20.65 12.01
C VAL A 224 12.31 19.63 13.10
N GLY A 225 11.08 19.60 13.63
CA GLY A 225 10.62 18.54 14.52
C GLY A 225 10.83 18.83 16.01
N ILE A 226 10.87 17.74 16.78
CA ILE A 226 11.20 17.72 18.20
C ILE A 226 12.49 16.95 18.44
N SER A 227 13.16 17.24 19.57
CA SER A 227 14.22 16.37 20.08
C SER A 227 13.62 15.20 20.83
N ASN A 228 14.24 14.03 20.71
CA ASN A 228 13.91 12.86 21.51
C ASN A 228 14.83 12.69 22.73
N GLY A 229 15.74 13.64 23.01
CA GLY A 229 16.69 13.57 24.13
C GLY A 229 16.12 14.01 25.48
N PHE A 230 15.01 14.74 25.48
CA PHE A 230 14.22 15.09 26.66
C PHE A 230 12.74 14.98 26.30
N MET A 231 12.03 14.09 26.98
CA MET A 231 10.61 13.83 26.73
C MET A 231 9.88 13.51 28.03
N ILE A 232 8.66 14.01 28.19
CA ILE A 232 7.75 13.71 29.29
C ILE A 232 6.46 13.14 28.72
N SER A 233 5.89 12.09 29.32
CA SER A 233 4.61 11.55 28.87
C SER A 233 3.80 10.86 29.95
N THR A 234 2.47 10.95 29.83
CA THR A 234 1.56 10.04 30.54
C THR A 234 1.78 8.60 30.08
N ARG A 235 1.47 7.63 30.93
CA ARG A 235 1.48 6.21 30.56
C ARG A 235 0.54 5.96 29.38
N LYS A 236 0.92 5.03 28.49
CA LYS A 236 0.14 4.59 27.33
C LYS A 236 -0.23 5.68 26.31
N HIS A 237 0.51 6.79 26.23
CA HIS A 237 0.22 7.86 25.29
C HIS A 237 0.06 7.35 23.83
N PRO A 238 -1.02 7.70 23.10
CA PRO A 238 -1.30 7.19 21.75
C PRO A 238 -0.19 7.46 20.72
N LEU A 239 0.50 8.60 20.81
CA LEU A 239 1.67 8.89 19.97
C LEU A 239 2.76 7.82 20.12
N LEU A 240 3.12 7.46 21.36
CA LEU A 240 4.19 6.51 21.62
C LEU A 240 3.79 5.10 21.18
N GLN A 241 2.52 4.72 21.38
CA GLN A 241 1.97 3.47 20.83
C GLN A 241 2.20 3.39 19.32
N ARG A 242 1.89 4.49 18.61
CA ARG A 242 2.06 4.56 17.17
C ARG A 242 3.53 4.51 16.76
N VAL A 243 4.41 5.24 17.43
CA VAL A 243 5.85 5.21 17.15
C VAL A 243 6.36 3.79 17.26
N ILE A 244 6.11 3.13 18.39
CA ILE A 244 6.49 1.74 18.68
C ILE A 244 6.00 0.79 17.57
N GLN A 245 4.74 0.89 17.17
CA GLN A 245 4.15 0.03 16.14
C GLN A 245 4.75 0.20 14.74
N ASN A 246 5.46 1.31 14.49
CA ASN A 246 6.04 1.66 13.19
C ASN A 246 7.57 1.59 13.16
N LEU A 247 8.27 1.39 14.27
CA LEU A 247 9.74 1.34 14.32
C LEU A 247 10.35 0.35 13.30
N GLU A 248 9.72 -0.80 13.06
CA GLU A 248 10.16 -1.78 12.05
C GLU A 248 10.10 -1.24 10.61
N LEU A 249 9.09 -0.41 10.30
CA LEU A 249 8.96 0.22 8.99
C LEU A 249 10.10 1.21 8.72
N TYR A 250 10.50 1.95 9.77
CA TYR A 250 11.53 2.98 9.70
C TYR A 250 12.95 2.45 9.88
N ASN A 251 13.13 1.22 10.39
CA ASN A 251 14.43 0.56 10.46
C ASN A 251 14.96 0.22 9.05
N ARG A 252 15.60 1.20 8.42
CA ARG A 252 16.15 1.14 7.06
C ARG A 252 17.57 1.65 7.05
N ASN A 253 18.40 0.98 6.28
CA ASN A 253 19.78 1.37 6.07
C ASN A 253 19.86 2.39 4.94
N PHE A 254 20.22 3.63 5.27
CA PHE A 254 20.53 4.67 4.30
C PHE A 254 22.04 4.72 4.05
N ILE A 255 22.44 5.26 2.90
CA ILE A 255 23.86 5.47 2.56
C ILE A 255 24.52 6.38 3.61
N LEU A 256 23.78 7.37 4.11
CA LEU A 256 24.21 8.29 5.15
C LEU A 256 23.97 7.68 6.55
N PRO A 257 25.02 7.48 7.37
CA PRO A 257 24.88 6.95 8.73
C PRO A 257 23.99 7.82 9.62
N HIS A 258 24.10 9.15 9.54
CA HIS A 258 23.25 10.05 10.34
C HIS A 258 21.77 9.88 9.99
N ALA A 259 21.43 9.87 8.70
CA ALA A 259 20.06 9.65 8.23
C ALA A 259 19.50 8.29 8.69
N THR A 260 20.35 7.25 8.71
CA THR A 260 19.97 5.92 9.22
C THR A 260 19.52 5.98 10.67
N ILE A 261 20.25 6.68 11.55
CA ILE A 261 19.90 6.73 12.96
C ILE A 261 18.67 7.61 13.19
N VAL A 262 18.71 8.84 12.67
CA VAL A 262 17.69 9.87 12.95
C VAL A 262 16.31 9.52 12.39
N ILE A 263 16.24 8.90 11.20
CA ILE A 263 14.97 8.49 10.58
C ILE A 263 14.44 7.17 11.15
N SER A 264 15.31 6.24 11.56
CA SER A 264 14.88 4.90 11.98
C SER A 264 14.17 4.88 13.33
N ALA A 265 14.80 5.50 14.33
CA ALA A 265 14.28 5.57 15.68
C ALA A 265 14.55 6.94 16.35
N GLY A 266 15.44 7.76 15.79
CA GLY A 266 15.81 9.05 16.37
C GLY A 266 14.72 10.14 16.28
N PRO A 267 15.10 11.41 16.45
CA PRO A 267 14.14 12.53 16.62
C PRO A 267 13.24 12.73 15.39
N MET A 268 13.73 12.38 14.21
CA MET A 268 12.94 12.50 13.00
C MET A 268 11.87 11.41 12.88
N CYS A 269 12.12 10.20 13.40
CA CYS A 269 11.13 9.13 13.43
C CYS A 269 9.85 9.58 14.14
N ILE A 270 9.99 10.09 15.37
CA ILE A 270 8.86 10.59 16.15
C ILE A 270 8.25 11.85 15.55
N SER A 271 9.06 12.78 15.03
CA SER A 271 8.56 14.00 14.37
C SER A 271 7.69 13.68 13.15
N ILE A 272 8.07 12.68 12.35
CA ILE A 272 7.24 12.18 11.23
C ILE A 272 5.93 11.59 11.75
N GLN A 273 5.96 10.80 12.84
CA GLN A 273 4.73 10.25 13.41
C GLN A 273 3.80 11.36 13.95
N ILE A 274 4.34 12.40 14.55
CA ILE A 274 3.56 13.57 14.98
C ILE A 274 2.90 14.24 13.77
N GLN A 275 3.67 14.50 12.71
CA GLN A 275 3.16 15.23 11.54
C GLN A 275 2.08 14.46 10.78
N LEU A 276 2.19 13.14 10.71
CA LEU A 276 1.21 12.27 10.07
C LEU A 276 -0.08 12.06 10.90
N ASN A 277 -0.14 12.50 12.16
CA ASN A 277 -1.28 12.24 13.07
C ASN A 277 -1.76 13.51 13.76
N ARG A 278 -2.35 14.41 12.98
CA ARG A 278 -2.88 15.69 13.46
C ARG A 278 -3.96 15.56 14.53
N SER A 279 -4.68 14.44 14.57
CA SER A 279 -5.69 14.17 15.59
C SER A 279 -5.12 14.10 17.01
N LEU A 280 -3.81 13.87 17.16
CA LEU A 280 -3.13 13.81 18.46
C LEU A 280 -2.47 15.15 18.85
N TRP A 281 -2.58 16.21 18.05
CA TRP A 281 -1.83 17.45 18.30
C TRP A 281 -2.25 18.16 19.58
N ASN A 282 -3.50 17.99 20.02
CA ASN A 282 -3.97 18.60 21.27
C ASN A 282 -3.32 17.98 22.52
N SER A 283 -2.86 16.72 22.44
CA SER A 283 -2.14 16.05 23.52
C SER A 283 -0.62 16.20 23.44
N ILE A 284 -0.11 16.93 22.43
CA ILE A 284 1.34 17.08 22.19
C ILE A 284 1.74 18.54 22.39
N LEU A 285 2.63 18.76 23.35
CA LEU A 285 3.21 20.07 23.65
C LEU A 285 4.67 20.11 23.20
N VAL A 286 5.03 21.14 22.43
CA VAL A 286 6.41 21.41 22.03
C VAL A 286 6.91 22.60 22.83
N LEU A 287 7.92 22.40 23.67
CA LEU A 287 8.58 23.50 24.36
C LEU A 287 9.41 24.29 23.33
N ASP A 288 8.94 25.48 23.01
CA ASP A 288 9.50 26.37 21.98
C ASP A 288 10.52 27.35 22.60
N GLY A 289 11.24 28.08 21.75
CA GLY A 289 12.34 28.96 22.14
C GLY A 289 13.69 28.35 21.81
N LYS A 290 14.60 29.17 21.23
CA LYS A 290 15.96 28.71 20.87
C LYS A 290 16.76 28.33 22.11
N GLU A 291 16.49 29.02 23.21
CA GLU A 291 17.03 28.82 24.55
C GLU A 291 16.68 27.45 25.15
N ASN A 292 15.61 26.80 24.68
CA ASN A 292 15.17 25.49 25.18
C ASN A 292 15.67 24.31 24.32
N MET A 293 16.34 24.59 23.20
CA MET A 293 16.77 23.56 22.25
C MET A 293 18.03 22.84 22.77
N ILE A 294 17.97 21.51 22.77
CA ILE A 294 19.09 20.63 23.20
C ILE A 294 19.90 20.16 21.98
N GLY A 295 20.71 21.06 21.42
CA GLY A 295 21.54 20.78 20.24
C GLY A 295 22.99 21.19 20.44
N GLY A 296 23.93 20.24 20.34
CA GLY A 296 25.35 20.50 20.59
C GLY A 296 25.62 20.95 22.03
N LYS A 297 26.80 21.49 22.33
CA LYS A 297 27.08 21.98 23.69
C LYS A 297 26.35 23.30 23.93
N THR A 298 25.38 23.30 24.84
CA THR A 298 24.52 24.46 25.11
C THR A 298 23.99 24.47 26.54
N ASN A 299 23.66 25.66 27.06
CA ASN A 299 22.94 25.84 28.32
C ASN A 299 21.52 26.29 28.01
N THR A 300 20.55 25.51 28.47
CA THR A 300 19.13 25.83 28.49
C THR A 300 18.72 26.19 29.91
N PRO A 301 17.52 26.78 30.15
CA PRO A 301 17.04 27.03 31.50
C PRO A 301 16.97 25.76 32.37
N LEU A 302 16.66 24.60 31.78
CA LEU A 302 16.52 23.34 32.52
C LEU A 302 17.81 22.53 32.61
N PHE A 303 18.61 22.55 31.55
CA PHE A 303 19.74 21.64 31.37
C PHE A 303 20.97 22.32 30.79
N ARG A 304 22.15 21.92 31.26
CA ARG A 304 23.40 22.05 30.53
C ARG A 304 23.62 20.79 29.71
N HIS A 305 23.50 20.89 28.39
CA HIS A 305 23.76 19.79 27.47
C HIS A 305 25.26 19.73 27.19
N LEU A 306 25.92 18.63 27.58
CA LEU A 306 27.38 18.49 27.50
C LEU A 306 27.90 18.39 26.06
N GLY A 307 27.00 18.18 25.10
CA GLY A 307 27.34 18.20 23.68
C GLY A 307 28.09 16.95 23.25
N SER A 308 27.74 15.79 23.84
CA SER A 308 28.34 14.52 23.44
C SER A 308 27.67 13.98 22.17
N GLY A 309 27.74 14.79 21.12
CA GLY A 309 27.27 14.35 19.82
C GLY A 309 28.18 13.23 19.33
N SER A 310 27.63 12.04 19.11
CA SER A 310 28.17 11.05 18.16
C SER A 310 28.13 11.57 16.69
N TRP A 311 28.18 12.89 16.51
CA TRP A 311 27.66 13.68 15.39
C TRP A 311 28.73 14.68 14.94
N HIS A 312 29.84 14.13 14.44
CA HIS A 312 30.98 14.87 13.86
C HIS A 312 31.30 14.39 12.44
N LYS A 313 30.28 14.06 11.64
CA LYS A 313 30.48 13.64 10.25
C LYS A 313 29.94 14.69 9.27
N ALA A 314 30.52 14.71 8.06
CA ALA A 314 30.23 15.70 7.02
C ALA A 314 28.75 15.74 6.60
N ASP A 315 27.98 14.68 6.88
CA ASP A 315 26.55 14.58 6.62
C ASP A 315 25.67 15.42 7.55
N ASP A 316 26.12 15.72 8.78
CA ASP A 316 25.41 16.65 9.68
C ASP A 316 25.41 18.08 9.15
N MET A 317 26.53 18.51 8.54
CA MET A 317 26.60 19.79 7.83
C MET A 317 25.66 19.83 6.64
N PHE A 318 25.56 18.73 5.87
CA PHE A 318 24.65 18.66 4.73
C PHE A 318 23.20 18.93 5.15
N PHE A 319 22.70 18.28 6.21
CA PHE A 319 21.33 18.48 6.69
C PHE A 319 21.09 19.85 7.35
N LYS A 320 22.09 20.42 8.04
CA LYS A 320 22.01 21.78 8.60
C LYS A 320 22.03 22.87 7.52
N ASN A 321 22.66 22.60 6.37
CA ASN A 321 22.82 23.54 5.27
C ASN A 321 21.78 23.38 4.15
N ILE A 322 20.78 22.49 4.29
CA ILE A 322 19.64 22.47 3.36
C ILE A 322 18.95 23.85 3.45
N PRO A 323 18.97 24.67 2.39
CA PRO A 323 18.58 26.08 2.49
C PRO A 323 17.11 26.21 2.91
N MET A 324 16.84 26.96 3.99
CA MET A 324 15.48 27.38 4.36
C MET A 324 14.80 28.24 3.26
N ASN A 325 15.51 28.67 2.22
CA ASN A 325 14.91 29.35 1.06
C ASN A 325 14.09 28.43 0.14
N ILE A 326 14.18 27.11 0.30
CA ILE A 326 13.30 26.14 -0.37
C ILE A 326 11.83 26.28 0.12
N GLN A 327 11.63 26.96 1.25
CA GLN A 327 10.37 27.12 1.97
C GLN A 327 9.40 28.13 1.32
N ARG A 328 9.85 28.99 0.39
CA ARG A 328 9.00 29.98 -0.31
C ARG A 328 8.62 29.59 -1.75
N GLN A 329 9.25 28.56 -2.34
CA GLN A 329 8.95 28.12 -3.71
C GLN A 329 8.24 26.75 -3.81
N ASN A 330 8.16 25.96 -2.74
CA ASN A 330 7.88 24.53 -2.85
C ASN A 330 6.45 24.05 -2.58
N GLN A 331 5.45 24.81 -3.02
CA GLN A 331 4.31 24.12 -3.66
C GLN A 331 4.72 23.61 -5.05
N THR A 332 5.57 24.37 -5.76
CA THR A 332 5.96 24.03 -7.13
C THR A 332 6.92 22.84 -7.22
N PHE A 333 7.67 22.46 -6.18
CA PHE A 333 8.62 21.34 -6.26
C PHE A 333 8.01 19.96 -5.96
N SER A 334 7.07 19.88 -5.01
CA SER A 334 6.27 18.64 -4.82
C SER A 334 5.31 18.44 -5.98
N ILE A 335 4.73 19.54 -6.47
CA ILE A 335 4.02 19.56 -7.75
C ILE A 335 5.00 19.25 -8.88
N SER A 336 6.25 19.70 -8.89
CA SER A 336 7.18 19.42 -10.00
C SER A 336 7.65 17.98 -10.03
N VAL A 337 7.79 17.28 -8.89
CA VAL A 337 8.12 15.85 -8.90
C VAL A 337 6.92 15.01 -9.36
N ILE A 338 5.71 15.35 -8.91
CA ILE A 338 4.48 14.68 -9.36
C ILE A 338 4.16 15.04 -10.81
N VAL A 339 4.31 16.31 -11.20
CA VAL A 339 4.23 16.79 -12.58
C VAL A 339 5.37 16.24 -13.40
N PHE A 340 6.56 15.97 -12.88
CA PHE A 340 7.66 15.33 -13.62
C PHE A 340 7.40 13.84 -13.80
N ILE A 341 6.83 13.15 -12.82
CA ILE A 341 6.39 11.76 -12.95
C ILE A 341 5.18 11.67 -13.91
N ILE A 342 4.20 12.57 -13.79
CA ILE A 342 3.05 12.70 -14.69
C ILE A 342 3.51 13.19 -16.07
N PHE A 343 4.51 14.05 -16.18
CA PHE A 343 5.07 14.54 -17.44
C PHE A 343 5.93 13.47 -18.07
N ILE A 344 6.67 12.65 -17.34
CA ILE A 344 7.29 11.43 -17.85
C ILE A 344 6.18 10.50 -18.34
N PHE A 345 5.14 10.25 -17.55
CA PHE A 345 4.01 9.39 -17.93
C PHE A 345 3.26 9.91 -19.17
N ILE A 346 2.96 11.21 -19.24
CA ILE A 346 2.33 11.92 -20.36
C ILE A 346 3.30 12.10 -21.53
N PHE A 347 4.61 12.21 -21.33
CA PHE A 347 5.62 12.27 -22.40
C PHE A 347 5.80 10.90 -23.04
N PHE A 348 5.73 9.82 -22.26
CA PHE A 348 5.75 8.45 -22.77
C PHE A 348 4.42 8.07 -23.46
N ILE A 349 3.26 8.49 -22.93
CA ILE A 349 1.94 8.34 -23.58
C ILE A 349 1.79 9.29 -24.79
N GLY A 350 2.32 10.50 -24.69
CA GLY A 350 2.26 11.58 -25.67
C GLY A 350 3.20 11.38 -26.84
N ARG A 351 4.38 10.78 -26.62
CA ARG A 351 5.20 10.22 -27.70
C ARG A 351 4.46 9.11 -28.43
N ASN A 352 3.63 8.30 -27.76
CA ASN A 352 2.79 7.32 -28.44
C ASN A 352 1.66 7.98 -29.27
N LYS A 353 1.03 9.07 -28.81
CA LYS A 353 0.05 9.83 -29.61
C LYS A 353 0.67 10.52 -30.82
N ASN A 354 1.84 11.15 -30.67
CA ASN A 354 2.58 11.76 -31.78
C ASN A 354 3.22 10.70 -32.70
N PHE A 355 3.58 9.52 -32.20
CA PHE A 355 4.04 8.37 -33.00
C PHE A 355 2.89 7.80 -33.85
N ILE A 356 1.69 7.65 -33.27
CA ILE A 356 0.49 7.21 -34.01
C ILE A 356 0.05 8.28 -35.01
N LYS A 357 0.03 9.56 -34.65
CA LYS A 357 -0.36 10.68 -35.53
C LYS A 357 0.65 10.94 -36.65
N LYS A 358 1.96 10.84 -36.38
CA LYS A 358 3.02 11.05 -37.38
C LYS A 358 3.15 9.86 -38.34
N ASN A 359 2.91 8.64 -37.85
CA ASN A 359 2.85 7.46 -38.72
C ASN A 359 1.53 7.39 -39.50
N SER A 360 0.38 7.77 -38.91
CA SER A 360 -0.89 7.83 -39.64
C SER A 360 -0.88 8.92 -40.71
N MET A 361 -0.32 10.11 -40.44
CA MET A 361 -0.17 11.17 -41.46
C MET A 361 0.82 10.80 -42.57
N LYS A 362 1.93 10.10 -42.25
CA LYS A 362 2.83 9.55 -43.29
C LYS A 362 2.14 8.48 -44.14
N ILE A 363 1.34 7.61 -43.53
CA ILE A 363 0.57 6.58 -44.25
C ILE A 363 -0.52 7.23 -45.12
N ILE A 364 -1.23 8.25 -44.63
CA ILE A 364 -2.21 9.02 -45.42
C ILE A 364 -1.52 9.75 -46.59
N GLY A 365 -0.31 10.28 -46.39
CA GLY A 365 0.50 10.88 -47.45
C GLY A 365 0.92 9.87 -48.52
N ILE A 366 1.31 8.66 -48.12
CA ILE A 366 1.65 7.56 -49.03
C ILE A 366 0.40 7.11 -49.82
N ILE A 367 -0.75 6.98 -49.17
CA ILE A 367 -2.03 6.65 -49.80
C ILE A 367 -2.48 7.75 -50.77
N LYS A 368 -2.33 9.03 -50.42
CA LYS A 368 -2.64 10.16 -51.32
C LYS A 368 -1.71 10.22 -52.55
N ASN A 369 -0.41 9.91 -52.39
CA ASN A 369 0.50 9.83 -53.53
C ASN A 369 0.22 8.62 -54.42
N LEU A 370 -0.12 7.46 -53.84
CA LEU A 370 -0.58 6.29 -54.60
C LEU A 370 -1.88 6.58 -55.35
N SER A 371 -2.84 7.26 -54.72
CA SER A 371 -4.08 7.71 -55.35
C SER A 371 -3.85 8.70 -56.49
N ARG A 372 -2.93 9.66 -56.33
CA ARG A 372 -2.55 10.60 -57.40
C ARG A 372 -1.82 9.92 -58.55
N ASN A 373 -0.92 8.98 -58.27
CA ASN A 373 -0.24 8.23 -59.32
C ASN A 373 -1.23 7.34 -60.08
N ILE A 374 -2.15 6.66 -59.39
CA ILE A 374 -3.22 5.87 -60.04
C ILE A 374 -4.14 6.75 -60.88
N LYS A 375 -4.45 7.97 -60.44
CA LYS A 375 -5.24 8.94 -61.22
C LYS A 375 -4.46 9.45 -62.44
N TYR A 376 -3.18 9.78 -62.29
CA TYR A 376 -2.29 10.18 -63.38
C TYR A 376 -2.15 9.09 -64.46
N TYR A 377 -2.02 7.81 -64.08
CA TYR A 377 -1.98 6.69 -65.03
C TYR A 377 -3.35 6.35 -65.64
N ARG A 378 -4.46 6.77 -65.01
CA ARG A 378 -5.81 6.60 -65.54
C ARG A 378 -6.17 7.69 -66.55
N ASP A 379 -5.76 8.94 -66.28
CA ASP A 379 -5.98 10.08 -67.17
C ASP A 379 -5.06 10.05 -68.40
N LYS A 380 -3.95 9.28 -68.35
CA LYS A 380 -3.02 9.07 -69.48
C LYS A 380 -3.35 7.84 -70.34
N LYS A 381 -4.49 7.19 -70.10
CA LYS A 381 -4.96 6.00 -70.83
C LYS A 381 -5.86 6.35 -72.02
N ASP A 382 -6.16 7.63 -72.22
CA ASP A 382 -7.06 8.12 -73.28
C ASP A 382 -6.31 8.70 -74.50
N GLU A 383 -5.00 8.48 -74.63
CA GLU A 383 -4.23 8.76 -75.87
C GLU A 383 -3.48 7.48 -76.30
N GLU A 384 -4.01 6.83 -77.35
CA GLU A 384 -3.38 5.80 -78.21
C GLU A 384 -1.96 6.26 -78.63
N ASP A 385 -0.89 5.49 -78.78
CA ASP A 385 -0.67 4.08 -79.15
C ASP A 385 0.69 3.62 -78.60
N SER A 386 0.75 2.40 -78.04
CA SER A 386 1.91 1.47 -78.03
C SER A 386 1.65 0.35 -77.01
N ILE A 387 0.68 -0.50 -77.37
CA ILE A 387 0.44 -1.80 -76.77
C ILE A 387 1.52 -2.74 -77.31
N ASP A 388 2.42 -3.24 -76.42
CA ASP A 388 2.97 -4.61 -76.46
C ASP A 388 4.15 -4.88 -75.49
N LEU A 389 4.65 -3.90 -74.71
CA LEU A 389 5.72 -4.16 -73.72
C LEU A 389 5.28 -4.10 -72.25
N ILE A 390 4.04 -3.71 -71.96
CA ILE A 390 3.58 -3.37 -70.60
C ILE A 390 2.75 -4.50 -69.94
N ASP A 391 2.21 -5.44 -70.72
CA ASP A 391 1.36 -6.51 -70.17
C ASP A 391 2.14 -7.65 -69.50
N SER A 392 3.44 -7.83 -69.78
CA SER A 392 4.26 -8.82 -69.07
C SER A 392 4.83 -8.35 -67.73
N LEU A 393 4.82 -7.04 -67.46
CA LEU A 393 5.36 -6.44 -66.22
C LEU A 393 4.25 -6.02 -65.23
N ASN A 394 3.02 -5.79 -65.70
CA ASN A 394 1.94 -5.26 -64.87
C ASN A 394 1.30 -6.25 -63.91
N ASP A 395 1.28 -7.56 -64.22
CA ASP A 395 0.62 -8.54 -63.35
C ASP A 395 1.50 -9.02 -62.19
N ASN A 396 2.83 -9.06 -62.36
CA ASN A 396 3.75 -9.53 -61.32
C ASN A 396 4.09 -8.46 -60.27
N ASP A 397 4.29 -7.20 -60.65
CA ASP A 397 4.72 -6.16 -59.71
C ASP A 397 3.55 -5.52 -58.92
N ASN A 398 2.34 -5.44 -59.49
CA ASN A 398 1.16 -4.95 -58.75
C ASN A 398 0.64 -5.97 -57.73
N ASN A 399 0.68 -7.27 -58.04
CA ASN A 399 0.36 -8.31 -57.06
C ASN A 399 1.42 -8.35 -55.95
N ASN A 400 2.71 -8.30 -56.29
CA ASN A 400 3.78 -8.24 -55.29
C ASN A 400 3.69 -7.02 -54.35
N ASN A 401 3.34 -5.84 -54.87
CA ASN A 401 3.24 -4.63 -54.05
C ASN A 401 1.97 -4.60 -53.18
N LYS A 402 0.82 -5.09 -53.69
CA LYS A 402 -0.38 -5.32 -52.86
C LYS A 402 -0.13 -6.37 -51.79
N GLU A 403 0.59 -7.44 -52.11
CA GLU A 403 0.93 -8.50 -51.20
C GLU A 403 1.89 -8.02 -50.11
N LYS A 404 2.94 -7.26 -50.47
CA LYS A 404 3.85 -6.61 -49.52
C LYS A 404 3.12 -5.63 -48.59
N CYS A 405 2.22 -4.79 -49.10
CA CYS A 405 1.39 -3.91 -48.26
C CYS A 405 0.45 -4.69 -47.32
N ARG A 406 -0.13 -5.81 -47.79
CA ARG A 406 -0.93 -6.72 -46.94
C ARG A 406 -0.07 -7.36 -45.85
N ILE A 407 1.15 -7.78 -46.16
CA ILE A 407 2.11 -8.37 -45.21
C ILE A 407 2.50 -7.33 -44.15
N ILE A 408 2.82 -6.10 -44.54
CA ILE A 408 3.18 -5.01 -43.61
C ILE A 408 1.99 -4.65 -42.70
N ASN A 409 0.78 -4.52 -43.25
CA ASN A 409 -0.41 -4.28 -42.44
C ASN A 409 -0.73 -5.43 -41.48
N ARG A 410 -0.52 -6.70 -41.90
CA ARG A 410 -0.63 -7.87 -41.03
C ARG A 410 0.41 -7.83 -39.90
N LEU A 411 1.64 -7.43 -40.19
CA LEU A 411 2.72 -7.26 -39.21
C LEU A 411 2.44 -6.14 -38.20
N ILE A 412 2.01 -4.96 -38.66
CA ILE A 412 1.66 -3.83 -37.78
C ILE A 412 0.49 -4.22 -36.86
N ARG A 413 -0.54 -4.88 -37.41
CA ARG A 413 -1.67 -5.39 -36.63
C ARG A 413 -1.20 -6.43 -35.61
N ARG A 414 -0.37 -7.40 -35.99
CA ARG A 414 0.21 -8.40 -35.07
C ARG A 414 1.02 -7.76 -33.93
N ILE A 415 1.83 -6.74 -34.21
CA ILE A 415 2.61 -6.03 -33.20
C ILE A 415 1.68 -5.24 -32.26
N SER A 416 0.65 -4.59 -32.81
CA SER A 416 -0.32 -3.80 -32.04
C SER A 416 -1.19 -4.69 -31.13
N TYR A 417 -1.68 -5.82 -31.66
CA TYR A 417 -2.40 -6.81 -30.86
C TYR A 417 -1.50 -7.44 -29.79
N SER A 418 -0.25 -7.77 -30.13
CA SER A 418 0.73 -8.27 -29.15
C SER A 418 0.97 -7.27 -28.01
N PHE A 419 1.02 -5.98 -28.32
CA PHE A 419 1.17 -4.91 -27.31
C PHE A 419 -0.06 -4.78 -26.41
N ILE A 420 -1.27 -4.79 -26.98
CA ILE A 420 -2.53 -4.72 -26.23
C ILE A 420 -2.66 -5.94 -25.32
N ILE A 421 -2.46 -7.14 -25.85
CA ILE A 421 -2.55 -8.40 -25.09
C ILE A 421 -1.56 -8.40 -23.92
N ARG A 422 -0.30 -8.00 -24.16
CA ARG A 422 0.70 -7.90 -23.09
C ARG A 422 0.31 -6.87 -22.03
N SER A 423 -0.30 -5.75 -22.42
CA SER A 423 -0.74 -4.72 -21.47
C SER A 423 -1.91 -5.21 -20.60
N ILE A 424 -2.86 -5.93 -21.21
CA ILE A 424 -3.99 -6.56 -20.51
C ILE A 424 -3.50 -7.60 -19.47
N LEU A 425 -2.38 -8.28 -19.72
CA LEU A 425 -1.83 -9.26 -18.78
C LEU A 425 -0.92 -8.65 -17.71
N LEU A 426 -0.06 -7.69 -18.09
CA LEU A 426 0.96 -7.14 -17.19
C LEU A 426 0.41 -6.11 -16.21
N ILE A 427 -0.60 -5.32 -16.58
CA ILE A 427 -1.17 -4.29 -15.70
C ILE A 427 -1.89 -4.92 -14.50
N PRO A 428 -2.79 -5.90 -14.65
CA PRO A 428 -3.44 -6.53 -13.49
C PRO A 428 -2.45 -7.27 -12.61
N LEU A 429 -1.45 -7.93 -13.20
CA LEU A 429 -0.37 -8.56 -12.44
C LEU A 429 0.44 -7.54 -11.64
N PHE A 430 0.78 -6.40 -12.24
CA PHE A 430 1.46 -5.31 -11.54
C PHE A 430 0.64 -4.78 -10.37
N ILE A 431 -0.65 -4.54 -10.58
CA ILE A 431 -1.58 -4.10 -9.55
C ILE A 431 -1.68 -5.14 -8.43
N TYR A 432 -1.86 -6.41 -8.77
CA TYR A 432 -1.91 -7.51 -7.81
C TYR A 432 -0.64 -7.59 -6.96
N LEU A 433 0.53 -7.54 -7.61
CA LEU A 433 1.83 -7.49 -6.92
C LEU A 433 1.95 -6.25 -6.03
N LEU A 434 1.51 -5.08 -6.51
CA LEU A 434 1.51 -3.85 -5.72
C LEU A 434 0.65 -4.01 -4.45
N LEU A 435 -0.55 -4.59 -4.57
CA LEU A 435 -1.47 -4.79 -3.46
C LEU A 435 -1.00 -5.83 -2.44
N ILE A 436 -0.31 -6.89 -2.88
CA ILE A 436 0.22 -7.91 -1.96
C ILE A 436 1.51 -7.45 -1.31
N LEU A 437 2.37 -6.78 -2.09
CA LEU A 437 3.67 -6.39 -1.58
C LEU A 437 3.51 -5.25 -0.58
N THR A 438 2.62 -4.26 -0.79
CA THR A 438 2.35 -3.19 0.20
C THR A 438 2.19 -3.81 1.58
N PRO A 439 2.96 -3.34 2.60
CA PRO A 439 2.96 -4.00 3.90
C PRO A 439 1.52 -4.16 4.37
N ILE A 440 1.15 -5.36 4.82
CA ILE A 440 -0.25 -5.79 5.07
C ILE A 440 -1.04 -4.76 5.91
N LYS A 441 -0.36 -3.95 6.74
CA LYS A 441 -0.90 -2.80 7.47
C LYS A 441 -1.37 -1.62 6.59
N ASN A 442 -1.09 -1.57 5.29
CA ASN A 442 -1.51 -0.52 4.33
C ASN A 442 -2.55 -1.02 3.31
N ILE A 443 -2.82 -2.34 3.24
CA ILE A 443 -4.06 -2.88 2.62
C ILE A 443 -5.31 -2.40 3.40
N ARG A 444 -5.08 -1.79 4.58
CA ARG A 444 -6.05 -1.05 5.39
C ARG A 444 -6.86 0.02 4.64
N SER A 445 -6.48 0.47 3.45
CA SER A 445 -7.32 1.40 2.67
C SER A 445 -8.51 0.72 1.98
N PHE A 446 -8.49 -0.60 1.74
CA PHE A 446 -9.53 -1.31 0.99
C PHE A 446 -10.59 -2.00 1.86
N ILE A 447 -10.31 -2.11 3.16
CA ILE A 447 -11.23 -2.65 4.15
C ILE A 447 -11.76 -1.49 5.01
N PRO A 448 -13.10 -1.29 5.09
CA PRO A 448 -13.73 -0.31 5.96
C PRO A 448 -13.27 -0.41 7.42
N GLU A 449 -13.16 0.72 8.13
CA GLU A 449 -12.83 0.75 9.56
C GLU A 449 -13.84 -0.03 10.43
N GLU A 450 -15.11 -0.07 10.03
CA GLU A 450 -16.14 -0.85 10.71
C GLU A 450 -15.80 -2.34 10.76
N ILE A 451 -15.39 -2.93 9.62
CA ILE A 451 -14.91 -4.32 9.56
C ILE A 451 -13.66 -4.51 10.43
N LYS A 452 -12.81 -3.49 10.58
CA LYS A 452 -11.60 -3.61 11.41
C LYS A 452 -11.93 -3.71 12.90
N LYS A 453 -12.95 -2.99 13.36
CA LYS A 453 -13.37 -2.95 14.77
C LYS A 453 -14.10 -4.20 15.25
N THR A 454 -14.53 -5.09 14.35
CA THR A 454 -15.23 -6.34 14.71
C THR A 454 -14.28 -7.36 15.32
N ASN A 455 -14.78 -8.30 16.13
CA ASN A 455 -13.95 -9.37 16.69
C ASN A 455 -14.37 -10.74 16.16
N ASN A 456 -15.68 -11.00 16.13
CA ASN A 456 -16.24 -12.28 15.69
C ASN A 456 -16.92 -12.11 14.33
N PHE A 457 -16.57 -12.96 13.36
CA PHE A 457 -17.22 -12.98 12.05
C PHE A 457 -17.82 -14.34 11.73
N LEU A 458 -18.91 -14.34 10.97
CA LEU A 458 -19.61 -15.52 10.46
C LEU A 458 -19.63 -15.50 8.94
N ILE A 459 -19.19 -16.60 8.32
CA ILE A 459 -19.41 -16.90 6.91
C ILE A 459 -20.61 -17.84 6.83
N LEU A 460 -21.71 -17.36 6.26
CA LEU A 460 -22.91 -18.16 6.04
C LEU A 460 -22.99 -18.59 4.58
N VAL A 461 -22.96 -19.90 4.34
CA VAL A 461 -22.93 -20.49 3.00
C VAL A 461 -23.96 -21.60 2.84
N ALA A 462 -24.22 -22.02 1.60
CA ALA A 462 -25.27 -22.96 1.31
C ALA A 462 -24.78 -24.40 1.44
N HIS A 463 -23.60 -24.69 0.87
CA HIS A 463 -23.08 -26.04 0.70
C HIS A 463 -21.63 -26.17 1.18
N PRO A 464 -21.17 -27.39 1.48
CA PRO A 464 -19.75 -27.65 1.71
C PRO A 464 -18.99 -27.39 0.41
N ASP A 465 -17.86 -26.69 0.47
CA ASP A 465 -17.01 -26.19 -0.64
C ASP A 465 -17.15 -24.68 -0.92
N ASP A 466 -18.32 -24.10 -0.68
CA ASP A 466 -18.59 -22.68 -0.83
C ASP A 466 -17.59 -21.81 -0.05
N GLU A 467 -17.24 -22.24 1.17
CA GLU A 467 -16.40 -21.47 2.09
C GLU A 467 -15.00 -21.22 1.53
N CYS A 468 -14.44 -22.20 0.82
CA CYS A 468 -13.10 -22.12 0.28
C CYS A 468 -13.10 -21.63 -1.18
N LEU A 469 -14.09 -22.00 -1.99
CA LEU A 469 -14.21 -21.58 -3.39
C LEU A 469 -14.53 -20.09 -3.54
N PHE A 470 -15.39 -19.57 -2.68
CA PHE A 470 -15.90 -18.20 -2.82
C PHE A 470 -15.33 -17.22 -1.79
N PHE A 471 -15.02 -17.70 -0.58
CA PHE A 471 -14.69 -16.83 0.56
C PHE A 471 -13.27 -16.97 1.10
N SER A 472 -12.40 -17.80 0.50
CA SER A 472 -11.03 -17.99 1.01
C SER A 472 -10.20 -16.69 1.11
N PRO A 473 -10.27 -15.71 0.16
CA PRO A 473 -9.60 -14.41 0.34
C PRO A 473 -10.08 -13.65 1.57
N THR A 474 -11.39 -13.66 1.83
CA THR A 474 -12.00 -12.96 2.97
C THR A 474 -11.65 -13.64 4.29
N ILE A 475 -11.84 -14.96 4.39
CA ILE A 475 -11.59 -15.75 5.60
C ILE A 475 -10.14 -15.61 6.05
N LEU A 476 -9.19 -15.88 5.16
CA LEU A 476 -7.77 -15.87 5.51
C LEU A 476 -7.27 -14.46 5.83
N SER A 477 -7.83 -13.44 5.20
CA SER A 477 -7.50 -12.04 5.52
C SER A 477 -8.01 -11.65 6.92
N LEU A 478 -9.25 -12.00 7.28
CA LEU A 478 -9.81 -11.69 8.59
C LEU A 478 -9.09 -12.44 9.72
N ILE A 479 -8.79 -13.73 9.54
CA ILE A 479 -8.05 -14.52 10.54
C ILE A 479 -6.63 -13.99 10.73
N SER A 480 -5.94 -13.57 9.66
CA SER A 480 -4.61 -12.96 9.78
C SER A 480 -4.59 -11.66 10.59
N ASN A 481 -5.76 -11.05 10.83
CA ASN A 481 -5.96 -9.89 11.69
C ASN A 481 -6.53 -10.26 13.08
N ASP A 482 -6.29 -11.49 13.54
CA ASP A 482 -6.66 -11.98 14.87
C ASP A 482 -8.17 -11.96 15.17
N LYS A 483 -8.99 -12.08 14.12
CA LYS A 483 -10.45 -12.18 14.23
C LYS A 483 -10.88 -13.63 14.36
N LYS A 484 -11.92 -13.88 15.16
CA LYS A 484 -12.49 -15.22 15.39
C LYS A 484 -13.50 -15.53 14.30
N GLY A 485 -13.15 -16.46 13.41
CA GLY A 485 -14.02 -16.91 12.34
C GLY A 485 -14.96 -18.04 12.75
N HIS A 486 -16.16 -18.00 12.19
CA HIS A 486 -17.21 -19.00 12.31
C HIS A 486 -17.74 -19.31 10.90
N ILE A 487 -18.05 -20.58 10.62
CA ILE A 487 -18.60 -21.02 9.35
C ILE A 487 -19.87 -21.82 9.65
N VAL A 488 -20.98 -21.42 9.04
CA VAL A 488 -22.23 -22.18 9.07
C VAL A 488 -22.63 -22.50 7.64
N VAL A 489 -22.79 -23.79 7.37
CA VAL A 489 -23.26 -24.33 6.10
C VAL A 489 -24.69 -24.82 6.28
N ILE A 490 -25.64 -24.27 5.53
CA ILE A 490 -27.08 -24.52 5.73
C ILE A 490 -27.52 -25.93 5.31
N SER A 491 -26.84 -26.53 4.33
CA SER A 491 -27.13 -27.87 3.85
C SER A 491 -25.86 -28.70 3.74
N THR A 492 -25.91 -29.99 4.09
CA THR A 492 -24.79 -30.93 3.90
C THR A 492 -24.48 -31.24 2.43
N GLY A 493 -25.24 -30.69 1.47
CA GLY A 493 -25.05 -30.98 0.06
C GLY A 493 -25.40 -32.44 -0.27
N ASN A 494 -26.42 -33.00 0.40
CA ASN A 494 -26.75 -34.42 0.30
C ASN A 494 -27.59 -34.80 -0.94
N SER A 495 -27.65 -33.95 -1.97
CA SER A 495 -28.43 -34.19 -3.20
C SER A 495 -28.04 -35.50 -3.90
N ASN A 496 -26.77 -35.92 -3.79
CA ASN A 496 -26.24 -37.17 -4.34
C ASN A 496 -26.00 -38.27 -3.28
N GLY A 497 -26.54 -38.13 -2.06
CA GLY A 497 -26.32 -39.09 -0.97
C GLY A 497 -24.94 -39.02 -0.29
N LEU A 498 -24.14 -37.97 -0.57
CA LEU A 498 -22.76 -37.81 -0.08
C LEU A 498 -22.63 -36.89 1.15
N GLY A 499 -23.73 -36.48 1.77
CA GLY A 499 -23.76 -35.51 2.87
C GLY A 499 -22.82 -35.85 4.04
N PRO A 500 -22.84 -37.09 4.58
CA PRO A 500 -21.94 -37.48 5.69
C PRO A 500 -20.46 -37.43 5.33
N ILE A 501 -20.11 -37.63 4.05
CA ILE A 501 -18.73 -37.50 3.57
C ILE A 501 -18.35 -36.03 3.50
N ARG A 502 -19.21 -35.20 2.88
CA ARG A 502 -18.99 -33.76 2.70
C ARG A 502 -18.92 -33.01 4.02
N GLU A 503 -19.62 -33.46 5.06
CA GLU A 503 -19.50 -32.89 6.41
C GLU A 503 -18.10 -33.10 7.00
N LYS A 504 -17.50 -34.28 6.82
CA LYS A 504 -16.12 -34.54 7.25
C LYS A 504 -15.12 -33.71 6.44
N GLU A 505 -15.33 -33.62 5.13
CA GLU A 505 -14.51 -32.80 4.23
C GLU A 505 -14.56 -31.31 4.59
N LEU A 506 -15.74 -30.79 4.97
CA LEU A 506 -15.90 -29.43 5.46
C LEU A 506 -15.07 -29.17 6.72
N LYS A 507 -15.11 -30.07 7.71
CA LYS A 507 -14.32 -29.93 8.95
C LYS A 507 -12.82 -29.86 8.64
N GLU A 508 -12.37 -30.70 7.72
CA GLU A 508 -11.00 -30.71 7.21
C GLU A 508 -10.63 -29.43 6.43
N SER A 509 -11.56 -28.87 5.66
CA SER A 509 -11.39 -27.58 4.96
C SER A 509 -11.27 -26.43 5.98
N CYS A 510 -12.17 -26.39 6.97
CA CYS A 510 -12.18 -25.40 8.05
C CYS A 510 -10.83 -25.39 8.82
N GLN A 511 -10.28 -26.56 9.17
CA GLN A 511 -8.95 -26.63 9.79
C GLN A 511 -7.86 -26.01 8.92
N ARG A 512 -7.88 -26.28 7.61
CA ARG A 512 -6.90 -25.72 6.66
C ARG A 512 -7.08 -24.23 6.45
N LEU A 513 -8.26 -23.67 6.76
CA LEU A 513 -8.53 -22.24 6.79
C LEU A 513 -8.23 -21.59 8.14
N ASP A 514 -7.66 -22.31 9.13
CA ASP A 514 -7.47 -21.87 10.54
C ASP A 514 -8.78 -21.56 11.28
N ILE A 515 -9.89 -22.19 10.88
CA ILE A 515 -11.15 -22.13 11.61
C ILE A 515 -11.20 -23.29 12.61
N ASP A 516 -11.52 -22.94 13.85
CA ASP A 516 -11.74 -23.91 14.92
C ASP A 516 -12.91 -24.84 14.60
N LEU A 517 -12.73 -26.14 14.81
CA LEU A 517 -13.73 -27.16 14.50
C LEU A 517 -15.05 -26.96 15.26
N SER A 518 -15.00 -26.38 16.46
CA SER A 518 -16.19 -26.05 17.27
C SER A 518 -17.02 -24.90 16.67
N ARG A 519 -16.44 -24.15 15.74
CA ARG A 519 -17.02 -22.97 15.08
C ARG A 519 -17.30 -23.19 13.59
N CYS A 520 -17.23 -24.43 13.12
CA CYS A 520 -17.52 -24.83 11.75
C CYS A 520 -18.67 -25.84 11.77
N ILE A 521 -19.88 -25.46 11.36
CA ILE A 521 -21.10 -26.29 11.48
C ILE A 521 -21.67 -26.57 10.09
N SER A 522 -22.11 -27.81 9.87
CA SER A 522 -22.96 -28.19 8.74
C SER A 522 -24.34 -28.58 9.25
N LEU A 523 -25.39 -28.04 8.63
CA LEU A 523 -26.77 -28.32 8.99
C LEU A 523 -27.41 -29.28 8.00
N ASN A 524 -28.34 -30.09 8.50
CA ASN A 524 -29.12 -31.01 7.68
C ASN A 524 -30.61 -30.89 8.03
N LEU A 525 -31.21 -29.76 7.65
CA LEU A 525 -32.61 -29.46 7.94
C LEU A 525 -33.49 -29.90 6.77
N THR A 526 -34.59 -30.60 7.06
CA THR A 526 -35.51 -31.15 6.04
C THR A 526 -36.05 -30.10 5.07
N ASN A 527 -36.24 -28.87 5.55
CA ASN A 527 -36.82 -27.78 4.78
C ASN A 527 -35.78 -26.97 3.98
N LEU A 528 -34.48 -27.22 4.21
CA LEU A 528 -33.36 -26.49 3.61
C LEU A 528 -32.37 -27.45 2.93
N GLN A 529 -32.90 -28.46 2.25
CA GLN A 529 -32.09 -29.44 1.52
C GLN A 529 -31.47 -28.84 0.26
N ASP A 530 -30.33 -29.39 -0.15
CA ASP A 530 -29.65 -28.98 -1.38
C ASP A 530 -30.52 -29.26 -2.62
N ASN A 531 -30.77 -28.23 -3.43
CA ASN A 531 -31.59 -28.31 -4.63
C ASN A 531 -31.30 -27.10 -5.53
N GLN A 532 -31.06 -27.30 -6.82
CA GLN A 532 -30.75 -26.21 -7.76
C GLN A 532 -31.99 -25.46 -8.27
N HIS A 533 -33.19 -25.97 -8.00
CA HIS A 533 -34.46 -25.48 -8.54
C HIS A 533 -35.47 -25.03 -7.47
N ARG A 534 -35.22 -25.34 -6.19
CA ARG A 534 -36.14 -25.04 -5.09
C ARG A 534 -35.61 -23.92 -4.20
N TRP A 535 -36.39 -22.85 -4.07
CA TRP A 535 -36.11 -21.78 -3.12
C TRP A 535 -36.25 -22.27 -1.67
N TRP A 536 -35.33 -21.85 -0.82
CA TRP A 536 -35.46 -22.03 0.62
C TRP A 536 -36.35 -20.94 1.23
N PRO A 537 -37.22 -21.28 2.21
CA PRO A 537 -38.03 -20.27 2.89
C PRO A 537 -37.15 -19.25 3.61
N LYS A 538 -37.40 -17.96 3.38
CA LYS A 538 -36.62 -16.85 3.93
C LYS A 538 -36.76 -16.74 5.46
N GLU A 539 -37.91 -17.15 6.00
CA GLU A 539 -38.24 -17.16 7.42
C GLU A 539 -37.31 -18.12 8.18
N ASN A 540 -37.15 -19.34 7.67
CA ASN A 540 -36.26 -20.35 8.23
C ASN A 540 -34.79 -19.89 8.22
N ILE A 541 -34.35 -19.23 7.15
CA ILE A 541 -32.97 -18.69 7.06
C ILE A 541 -32.77 -17.56 8.07
N SER A 542 -33.74 -16.66 8.20
CA SER A 542 -33.72 -15.55 9.16
C SER A 542 -33.64 -16.04 10.62
N GLU A 543 -34.42 -17.06 10.97
CA GLU A 543 -34.36 -17.70 12.30
C GLU A 543 -32.98 -18.32 12.56
N LEU A 544 -32.40 -19.02 11.58
CA LEU A 544 -31.05 -19.59 11.70
C LEU A 544 -29.98 -18.51 11.90
N ILE A 545 -30.08 -17.42 11.15
CA ILE A 545 -29.17 -16.27 11.29
C ILE A 545 -29.23 -15.73 12.72
N GLU A 546 -30.44 -15.55 13.27
CA GLU A 546 -30.64 -15.04 14.64
C GLU A 546 -30.02 -15.97 15.70
N ILE A 547 -30.20 -17.29 15.56
CA ILE A 547 -29.64 -18.30 16.48
C ILE A 547 -28.11 -18.19 16.50
N TYR A 548 -27.45 -18.23 15.33
CA TYR A 548 -25.99 -18.29 15.28
C TYR A 548 -25.31 -16.95 15.55
N ILE A 549 -25.96 -15.83 15.24
CA ILE A 549 -25.47 -14.51 15.66
C ILE A 549 -25.42 -14.42 17.18
N LYS A 550 -26.50 -14.84 17.87
CA LYS A 550 -26.58 -14.80 19.33
C LYS A 550 -25.62 -15.80 19.97
N GLN A 551 -25.60 -17.04 19.50
CA GLN A 551 -24.77 -18.11 20.06
C GLN A 551 -23.27 -17.77 20.03
N TYR A 552 -22.81 -17.17 18.93
CA TYR A 552 -21.38 -16.87 18.73
C TYR A 552 -21.01 -15.40 18.95
N ASN A 553 -21.96 -14.57 19.38
CA ASN A 553 -21.78 -13.13 19.55
C ASN A 553 -21.13 -12.47 18.32
N ILE A 554 -21.75 -12.66 17.15
CA ILE A 554 -21.20 -12.26 15.85
C ILE A 554 -21.34 -10.75 15.65
N ASP A 555 -20.24 -10.10 15.27
CA ASP A 555 -20.19 -8.66 14.94
C ASP A 555 -20.24 -8.41 13.42
N LEU A 556 -19.85 -9.41 12.61
CA LEU A 556 -19.73 -9.35 11.16
C LEU A 556 -20.29 -10.60 10.48
N LEU A 557 -21.37 -10.48 9.72
CA LEU A 557 -21.92 -11.54 8.88
C LEU A 557 -21.54 -11.30 7.41
N ILE A 558 -20.99 -12.33 6.75
CA ILE A 558 -20.62 -12.30 5.34
C ILE A 558 -21.29 -13.47 4.60
N THR A 559 -21.90 -13.20 3.44
CA THR A 559 -22.63 -14.21 2.67
C THR A 559 -22.82 -13.81 1.20
N PHE A 560 -23.70 -14.50 0.47
CA PHE A 560 -24.02 -14.27 -0.94
C PHE A 560 -24.91 -13.04 -1.16
N ASP A 561 -24.78 -12.42 -2.33
CA ASP A 561 -25.74 -11.42 -2.82
C ASP A 561 -26.89 -12.06 -3.61
N ARG A 562 -27.84 -11.22 -4.07
CA ARG A 562 -28.98 -11.64 -4.90
C ARG A 562 -28.59 -12.33 -6.21
N GLY A 563 -27.35 -12.19 -6.67
CA GLY A 563 -26.85 -12.86 -7.86
C GLY A 563 -26.49 -14.33 -7.60
N GLY A 564 -26.10 -14.68 -6.38
CA GLY A 564 -25.77 -16.06 -6.00
C GLY A 564 -24.53 -16.62 -6.69
N ILE A 565 -23.60 -15.74 -7.10
CA ILE A 565 -22.36 -16.02 -7.86
C ILE A 565 -22.66 -16.60 -9.24
N SER A 566 -22.97 -17.89 -9.31
CA SER A 566 -23.32 -18.60 -10.55
C SER A 566 -24.82 -18.59 -10.85
N GLY A 567 -25.62 -17.92 -10.02
CA GLY A 567 -27.08 -17.92 -10.13
C GLY A 567 -27.78 -19.01 -9.31
N HIS A 568 -27.05 -19.78 -8.49
CA HIS A 568 -27.58 -20.90 -7.72
C HIS A 568 -28.71 -20.48 -6.78
N ILE A 569 -29.83 -21.20 -6.81
CA ILE A 569 -31.07 -20.80 -6.11
C ILE A 569 -30.90 -20.76 -4.59
N ASN A 570 -30.18 -21.72 -4.00
CA ASN A 570 -29.88 -21.72 -2.57
C ASN A 570 -29.04 -20.52 -2.14
N HIS A 571 -28.03 -20.10 -2.93
CA HIS A 571 -27.23 -18.91 -2.63
C HIS A 571 -28.10 -17.65 -2.62
N LYS A 572 -28.98 -17.53 -3.63
CA LYS A 572 -29.96 -16.43 -3.71
C LYS A 572 -30.95 -16.47 -2.55
N SER A 573 -31.37 -17.66 -2.13
CA SER A 573 -32.28 -17.83 -0.99
C SER A 573 -31.64 -17.31 0.30
N ILE A 574 -30.33 -17.53 0.49
CA ILE A 574 -29.59 -16.95 1.62
C ILE A 574 -29.62 -15.42 1.58
N ALA A 575 -29.36 -14.82 0.41
CA ALA A 575 -29.41 -13.37 0.26
C ALA A 575 -30.78 -12.79 0.64
N ILE A 576 -31.88 -13.43 0.20
CA ILE A 576 -33.25 -13.02 0.55
C ILE A 576 -33.53 -13.22 2.04
N GLY A 577 -33.08 -14.33 2.63
CA GLY A 577 -33.23 -14.60 4.06
C GLY A 577 -32.50 -13.57 4.94
N VAL A 578 -31.32 -13.13 4.51
CA VAL A 578 -30.53 -12.08 5.18
C VAL A 578 -31.22 -10.73 5.09
N GLU A 579 -31.77 -10.37 3.93
CA GLU A 579 -32.55 -9.14 3.76
C GLU A 579 -33.81 -9.16 4.65
N TYR A 580 -34.52 -10.27 4.70
CA TYR A 580 -35.67 -10.45 5.57
C TYR A 580 -35.29 -10.37 7.07
N TYR A 581 -34.14 -10.92 7.46
CA TYR A 581 -33.59 -10.77 8.80
C TYR A 581 -33.29 -9.31 9.15
N ILE A 582 -32.72 -8.54 8.21
CA ILE A 582 -32.48 -7.12 8.38
C ILE A 582 -33.80 -6.37 8.58
N GLU A 583 -34.80 -6.60 7.73
CA GLU A 583 -36.11 -5.95 7.83
C GLU A 583 -36.80 -6.20 9.18
N LYS A 584 -36.69 -7.42 9.72
CA LYS A 584 -37.32 -7.84 10.98
C LYS A 584 -36.60 -7.34 12.23
N THR A 585 -35.29 -7.04 12.15
CA THR A 585 -34.44 -6.87 13.34
C THR A 585 -33.96 -5.43 13.48
N PHE A 586 -34.30 -4.78 14.61
CA PHE A 586 -33.91 -3.38 14.86
C PHE A 586 -32.38 -3.17 14.97
N LYS A 587 -31.65 -4.14 15.53
CA LYS A 587 -30.20 -4.07 15.72
C LYS A 587 -29.54 -5.29 15.09
N THR A 588 -28.88 -5.07 13.96
CA THR A 588 -28.15 -6.09 13.21
C THR A 588 -26.64 -5.94 13.40
N PRO A 589 -25.86 -7.03 13.30
CA PRO A 589 -24.41 -6.92 13.13
C PRO A 589 -24.07 -6.27 11.80
N LEU A 590 -22.78 -6.04 11.55
CA LEU A 590 -22.33 -5.55 10.25
C LEU A 590 -22.53 -6.65 9.20
N ILE A 591 -23.27 -6.38 8.11
CA ILE A 591 -23.58 -7.39 7.08
C ILE A 591 -22.97 -7.00 5.75
N TYR A 592 -22.24 -7.93 5.14
CA TYR A 592 -21.63 -7.79 3.82
C TYR A 592 -22.00 -8.96 2.91
N GLN A 593 -22.25 -8.68 1.64
CA GLN A 593 -22.52 -9.69 0.63
C GLN A 593 -21.43 -9.68 -0.45
N ILE A 594 -20.99 -10.85 -0.90
CA ILE A 594 -20.05 -10.98 -2.02
C ILE A 594 -20.73 -10.64 -3.34
N SER A 595 -20.07 -9.80 -4.14
CA SER A 595 -20.65 -9.30 -5.38
C SER A 595 -20.62 -10.37 -6.47
N THR A 596 -21.77 -10.64 -7.08
CA THR A 596 -21.88 -11.43 -8.30
C THR A 596 -21.44 -10.60 -9.50
N VAL A 597 -20.68 -11.22 -10.41
CA VAL A 597 -20.17 -10.58 -11.62
C VAL A 597 -20.55 -11.39 -12.86
N PRO A 598 -20.58 -10.76 -14.06
CA PRO A 598 -20.76 -11.52 -15.30
C PRO A 598 -19.71 -12.62 -15.48
N LEU A 599 -20.09 -13.72 -16.13
CA LEU A 599 -19.28 -14.93 -16.29
C LEU A 599 -17.85 -14.68 -16.81
N LEU A 600 -17.70 -13.78 -17.79
CA LEU A 600 -16.39 -13.43 -18.34
C LEU A 600 -15.43 -12.91 -17.25
N PHE A 601 -15.94 -12.12 -16.31
CA PHE A 601 -15.17 -11.55 -15.22
C PHE A 601 -14.98 -12.54 -14.08
N GLU A 602 -15.97 -13.42 -13.85
CA GLU A 602 -15.85 -14.52 -12.89
C GLU A 602 -14.63 -15.39 -13.23
N PHE A 603 -14.45 -15.75 -14.50
CA PHE A 603 -13.35 -16.60 -14.97
C PHE A 603 -12.11 -15.83 -15.50
N SER A 604 -11.92 -14.59 -15.07
CA SER A 604 -10.78 -13.76 -15.50
C SER A 604 -9.62 -13.70 -14.49
N SER A 605 -9.67 -14.48 -13.41
CA SER A 605 -8.64 -14.54 -12.37
C SER A 605 -8.30 -13.13 -11.85
N ILE A 606 -7.01 -12.80 -11.73
CA ILE A 606 -6.53 -11.48 -11.30
C ILE A 606 -6.81 -10.35 -12.30
N ILE A 607 -7.28 -10.64 -13.54
CA ILE A 607 -7.52 -9.61 -14.56
C ILE A 607 -8.67 -8.68 -14.13
N ASP A 608 -9.73 -9.21 -13.49
CA ASP A 608 -10.86 -8.40 -13.01
C ASP A 608 -10.47 -7.40 -11.91
N LEU A 609 -9.29 -7.55 -11.30
CA LEU A 609 -8.80 -6.64 -10.27
C LEU A 609 -8.69 -5.21 -10.81
N PHE A 610 -8.29 -5.04 -12.08
CA PHE A 610 -8.20 -3.73 -12.72
C PHE A 610 -9.54 -2.99 -12.72
N ARG A 611 -10.63 -3.69 -13.10
CA ARG A 611 -12.00 -3.14 -13.09
C ARG A 611 -12.49 -2.92 -11.67
N THR A 612 -12.22 -3.87 -10.78
CA THR A 612 -12.68 -3.85 -9.38
C THR A 612 -12.10 -2.66 -8.61
N ILE A 613 -10.83 -2.32 -8.82
CA ILE A 613 -10.16 -1.19 -8.15
C ILE A 613 -10.79 0.16 -8.49
N ILE A 614 -11.44 0.30 -9.64
CA ILE A 614 -12.11 1.55 -10.02
C ILE A 614 -13.15 1.95 -8.95
N LYS A 615 -13.85 0.97 -8.34
CA LYS A 615 -14.80 1.20 -7.23
C LYS A 615 -14.12 1.79 -5.98
N PHE A 616 -12.81 1.57 -5.83
CA PHE A 616 -12.01 1.97 -4.66
C PHE A 616 -11.10 3.18 -4.94
N LEU A 617 -11.03 3.67 -6.19
CA LEU A 617 -10.26 4.88 -6.54
C LEU A 617 -10.63 6.10 -5.69
N PRO A 618 -11.92 6.41 -5.40
CA PRO A 618 -12.27 7.55 -4.55
C PRO A 618 -11.68 7.43 -3.14
N ARG A 619 -11.60 6.21 -2.62
CA ARG A 619 -11.06 5.89 -1.30
C ARG A 619 -9.54 5.93 -1.27
N LEU A 620 -8.88 5.48 -2.33
CA LEU A 620 -7.43 5.62 -2.51
C LEU A 620 -7.03 7.09 -2.65
N PHE A 621 -7.76 7.82 -3.49
CA PHE A 621 -7.59 9.25 -3.68
C PHE A 621 -7.82 9.98 -2.35
N ARG A 622 -8.93 9.71 -1.66
CA ARG A 622 -9.18 10.28 -0.34
C ARG A 622 -8.10 9.88 0.67
N SER A 623 -7.72 8.60 0.81
CA SER A 623 -6.66 8.21 1.76
C SER A 623 -5.34 8.93 1.49
N PHE A 624 -5.01 9.15 0.22
CA PHE A 624 -3.84 9.90 -0.19
C PHE A 624 -3.98 11.39 0.15
N PHE A 625 -5.12 12.01 -0.21
CA PHE A 625 -5.36 13.45 -0.04
C PHE A 625 -5.87 13.85 1.34
N SER A 626 -6.48 12.97 2.14
CA SER A 626 -6.91 13.23 3.53
C SER A 626 -5.70 13.36 4.45
N THR A 627 -4.60 12.69 4.09
CA THR A 627 -3.29 12.91 4.70
C THR A 627 -2.78 14.33 4.42
N ILE A 628 -3.22 14.96 3.33
CA ILE A 628 -2.77 16.30 2.86
C ILE A 628 -3.76 17.41 3.25
N PHE A 629 -5.07 17.16 3.15
CA PHE A 629 -6.19 18.11 3.29
C PHE A 629 -7.34 17.49 4.11
N PRO A 630 -7.16 17.27 5.43
CA PRO A 630 -8.14 16.54 6.25
C PRO A 630 -9.50 17.24 6.37
N PHE A 631 -9.56 18.58 6.29
CA PHE A 631 -10.81 19.36 6.39
C PHE A 631 -11.73 19.25 5.18
N LEU A 632 -11.22 18.81 4.02
CA LEU A 632 -12.02 18.68 2.79
C LEU A 632 -12.75 17.34 2.68
N PHE A 633 -12.47 16.38 3.56
CA PHE A 633 -12.96 15.01 3.42
C PHE A 633 -13.62 14.50 4.70
N SER A 634 -14.95 14.43 4.69
CA SER A 634 -15.74 13.78 5.75
C SER A 634 -15.39 12.29 5.92
N PRO A 635 -15.59 11.71 7.13
CA PRO A 635 -15.38 10.29 7.38
C PRO A 635 -16.22 9.43 6.42
N PRO A 636 -15.70 8.28 5.97
CA PRO A 636 -16.33 7.51 4.92
C PRO A 636 -17.62 6.82 5.37
N ASN A 637 -18.68 6.91 4.56
CA ASN A 637 -19.76 5.91 4.53
C ASN A 637 -19.44 4.88 3.43
N ASP A 638 -18.40 4.08 3.67
CA ASP A 638 -17.90 3.15 2.65
C ASP A 638 -18.72 1.87 2.60
N LYS A 639 -19.50 1.73 1.54
CA LYS A 639 -20.32 0.53 1.29
C LYS A 639 -19.52 -0.65 0.77
N HIS A 640 -18.27 -0.49 0.33
CA HIS A 640 -17.51 -1.57 -0.30
C HIS A 640 -16.26 -1.99 0.47
N ALA A 641 -15.97 -3.29 0.47
CA ALA A 641 -14.75 -3.89 1.00
C ALA A 641 -14.08 -4.74 -0.09
N LEU A 642 -12.75 -4.67 -0.21
CA LEU A 642 -11.99 -5.51 -1.13
C LEU A 642 -10.95 -6.31 -0.36
N PHE A 643 -11.01 -7.63 -0.51
CA PHE A 643 -10.03 -8.58 -0.02
C PHE A 643 -9.24 -9.12 -1.20
N VAL A 644 -7.92 -9.03 -1.11
CA VAL A 644 -6.98 -9.58 -2.11
C VAL A 644 -6.07 -10.55 -1.39
N ILE A 645 -6.06 -11.79 -1.85
CA ILE A 645 -5.28 -12.86 -1.22
C ILE A 645 -3.81 -12.78 -1.64
N SER A 646 -2.89 -13.19 -0.77
CA SER A 646 -1.48 -13.37 -1.12
C SER A 646 -1.26 -14.73 -1.80
N PRO A 647 -0.13 -14.97 -2.50
CA PRO A 647 0.18 -16.29 -3.05
C PRO A 647 0.17 -17.41 -2.00
N PHE A 648 0.63 -17.12 -0.78
CA PHE A 648 0.57 -18.08 0.32
C PHE A 648 -0.86 -18.36 0.78
N GLY A 649 -1.69 -17.31 0.88
CA GLY A 649 -3.11 -17.47 1.17
C GLY A 649 -3.83 -18.26 0.09
N TYR A 650 -3.53 -18.01 -1.19
CA TYR A 650 -4.09 -18.78 -2.32
C TYR A 650 -3.75 -20.27 -2.21
N LEU A 651 -2.49 -20.62 -1.94
CA LEU A 651 -2.10 -22.01 -1.70
C LEU A 651 -2.85 -22.64 -0.52
N LYS A 652 -3.14 -21.84 0.52
CA LYS A 652 -3.92 -22.29 1.67
C LYS A 652 -5.39 -22.52 1.32
N GLY A 653 -6.01 -21.60 0.58
CA GLY A 653 -7.35 -21.76 0.03
C GLY A 653 -7.47 -22.97 -0.90
N LEU A 654 -6.47 -23.20 -1.75
CA LEU A 654 -6.37 -24.42 -2.57
C LEU A 654 -6.31 -25.67 -1.70
N LYS A 655 -5.45 -25.71 -0.67
CA LYS A 655 -5.36 -26.85 0.25
C LYS A 655 -6.70 -27.12 0.94
N ALA A 656 -7.41 -26.07 1.36
CA ALA A 656 -8.75 -26.17 1.93
C ALA A 656 -9.73 -26.82 0.94
N PHE A 657 -9.74 -26.36 -0.32
CA PHE A 657 -10.59 -26.98 -1.34
C PHE A 657 -10.20 -28.45 -1.65
N HIS A 658 -8.91 -28.79 -1.63
CA HIS A 658 -8.47 -30.19 -1.79
C HIS A 658 -8.93 -31.12 -0.65
N ALA A 659 -9.45 -30.59 0.46
CA ALA A 659 -10.12 -31.40 1.48
C ALA A 659 -11.46 -31.97 0.98
N HIS A 660 -12.13 -31.27 0.06
CA HIS A 660 -13.41 -31.68 -0.56
C HIS A 660 -13.19 -32.70 -1.68
N ARG A 661 -12.59 -33.85 -1.37
CA ARG A 661 -12.23 -34.88 -2.35
C ARG A 661 -13.42 -35.35 -3.17
N SER A 662 -14.59 -35.49 -2.55
CA SER A 662 -15.85 -35.88 -3.21
C SER A 662 -16.34 -34.86 -4.24
N GLN A 663 -15.80 -33.64 -4.23
CA GLN A 663 -16.22 -32.52 -5.07
C GLN A 663 -15.13 -32.10 -6.07
N MET A 664 -13.97 -32.77 -6.08
CA MET A 664 -12.83 -32.51 -6.98
C MET A 664 -13.06 -33.05 -8.40
N LEU A 665 -14.00 -32.44 -9.13
CA LEU A 665 -14.26 -32.75 -10.54
C LEU A 665 -13.31 -31.95 -11.46
N TRP A 666 -13.07 -32.43 -12.68
CA TRP A 666 -12.06 -31.85 -13.60
C TRP A 666 -12.23 -30.33 -13.82
N TYR A 667 -13.47 -29.86 -13.94
CA TYR A 667 -13.78 -28.44 -14.15
C TYR A 667 -13.51 -27.59 -12.91
N ARG A 668 -13.42 -28.19 -11.72
CA ARG A 668 -13.03 -27.47 -10.50
C ARG A 668 -11.56 -27.06 -10.52
N HIS A 669 -10.68 -27.80 -11.20
CA HIS A 669 -9.30 -27.34 -11.41
C HIS A 669 -9.23 -26.07 -12.28
N ILE A 670 -10.10 -25.98 -13.29
CA ILE A 670 -10.27 -24.79 -14.11
C ILE A 670 -10.81 -23.65 -13.23
N TYR A 671 -11.85 -23.92 -12.43
CA TYR A 671 -12.39 -22.94 -11.49
C TYR A 671 -11.32 -22.41 -10.54
N THR A 672 -10.55 -23.27 -9.88
CA THR A 672 -9.54 -22.84 -8.92
C THR A 672 -8.43 -21.98 -9.55
N THR A 673 -8.19 -22.17 -10.85
CA THR A 673 -7.14 -21.43 -11.59
C THR A 673 -7.65 -20.09 -12.13
N PHE A 674 -8.86 -20.10 -12.70
CA PHE A 674 -9.39 -18.97 -13.46
C PHE A 674 -10.46 -18.17 -12.72
N SER A 675 -11.05 -18.71 -11.65
CA SER A 675 -12.03 -17.95 -10.87
C SER A 675 -11.36 -16.80 -10.15
N ARG A 676 -11.92 -15.60 -10.32
CA ARG A 676 -11.50 -14.43 -9.56
C ARG A 676 -11.74 -14.59 -8.06
N HIS A 677 -12.72 -15.40 -7.64
CA HIS A 677 -13.07 -15.57 -6.23
C HIS A 677 -11.98 -16.29 -5.42
N MET A 678 -11.09 -17.02 -6.09
CA MET A 678 -9.89 -17.58 -5.46
C MET A 678 -8.81 -16.53 -5.16
N PHE A 679 -8.87 -15.36 -5.80
CA PHE A 679 -7.86 -14.31 -5.68
C PHE A 679 -8.39 -13.07 -4.97
N ILE A 680 -9.63 -12.68 -5.26
CA ILE A 680 -10.22 -11.41 -4.86
C ILE A 680 -11.69 -11.57 -4.47
N ASN A 681 -12.09 -10.95 -3.35
CA ASN A 681 -13.50 -10.79 -2.98
C ASN A 681 -13.82 -9.30 -2.87
N ASP A 682 -14.75 -8.80 -3.68
CA ASP A 682 -15.36 -7.49 -3.46
C ASP A 682 -16.73 -7.64 -2.83
N LEU A 683 -16.85 -7.15 -1.60
CA LEU A 683 -18.05 -7.22 -0.79
C LEU A 683 -18.76 -5.87 -0.75
N THR A 684 -20.08 -5.90 -0.64
CA THR A 684 -20.94 -4.73 -0.49
C THR A 684 -21.74 -4.81 0.80
N LYS A 685 -21.77 -3.71 1.56
CA LYS A 685 -22.50 -3.56 2.81
C LYS A 685 -24.00 -3.53 2.51
N VAL A 686 -24.76 -4.30 3.29
CA VAL A 686 -26.22 -4.27 3.27
C VAL A 686 -26.69 -3.61 4.57
N SER A 687 -27.66 -2.71 4.47
CA SER A 687 -28.28 -2.01 5.60
C SER A 687 -29.78 -1.89 5.36
N HIS A 688 -30.54 -1.51 6.39
CA HIS A 688 -31.95 -1.15 6.21
C HIS A 688 -32.11 -0.19 5.03
N TYR A 689 -33.08 -0.49 4.16
CA TYR A 689 -33.62 0.50 3.24
C TYR A 689 -34.39 1.49 4.11
N LEU A 690 -33.77 2.64 4.41
CA LEU A 690 -34.49 3.81 4.91
C LEU A 690 -35.22 4.48 3.76
#